data_AF-A0A8C2YBR3-F1
#
_entry.id   AF-A0A8C2YBR3-F1
#
_cell.length_a   1.000
_cell.length_b   1.000
_cell.length_c   1.000
_cell.angle_alpha   90.00
_cell.angle_beta   90.00
_cell.angle_gamma   90.00
#
_symmetry.space_group_name_H-M   'P 1'
#
loop_
_entity.id
_entity.type
_entity.pdbx_description
1 polymer ?
#
loop_
_entity_poly.entity_id
_entity_poly.type
_entity_poly.pdbx_seq_one_letter_code
_entity_poly.pdbx_strand_id
1 'polypeptide(L)'
;MSTCNSQVVSNFGHVLNPVCDCMNSYSQDWIAAGLLVTPAGDHGALPFWRRSGNPARHRLLLAAFFPFLPSPPSGLAARGAAAAAAVRRGKMAWNGARPPRLLLPLLLALALPAAAERSPGPGPADNLLVFTVATKETDGFHRFMQTAKHFNYTVKVLGKGEEWKGGELANSIGGGQKVRLLKEGIQSYADQEDLIVMFVECYDVIFAGGPEELLKKFQETSHKVVFAADGLIWPDKRLADKYPVVRSGKRFLNSGGFIGYAPYINRIVQQWNLQDNDDDQLFYTKIYVDPLARERLNITLDHKCAIFQTLNGAVDEVHLNFEEGKVRARNSMYETLPITVLGNGPTKIYLNYLGNYIPNAWTRETGCSICDLDMLDLSTVTEYPRVKIGVFIEQPTPFLPKFLDRLLTLDYPKEALSVFIHNNEVYHEKHIKKFWEKAKNMIRNIKIVGPEENLSQAEARNMGMDLCRQDDACEYYFSIDADVVLTNPKTLKILIEQNRKIIAPLVTRHGKLWSNFWGALSPDGYYARSEDYIDIVQGNRVGVWNIPYMANIYLIKGQTLRSEMKEKNYFMRDKLDPDMALCRNAREMGVFMYITNRHEFGRLISTANYNTSHYNNDLWQIFENPVDWKETYINPNYSKIFTDNIVEQPCPDVFWFPIFSDTACDELVEEMEHFGQWSGGKHQDSRISGGYENVPTDDIHMKQIGLDNEWLHFIREFIAPVTLKVFAGYYTKGFALLNFVVKYSPDRQRSLRPHHDSSTFTINIALNKVGEDFQGGGCKFLRYNCSIESPRKGWSFMHPGRLTHLHEGLPILNGTRYIAVSFIDP
;
A
#
# COMPACT_ATOMS: atom_id res chain seq x y z
N MET A 1 -20.92 0.12 -57.76
CA MET A 1 -21.44 0.43 -59.12
C MET A 1 -21.20 1.91 -59.41
N SER A 2 -20.66 2.23 -60.59
CA SER A 2 -20.80 3.48 -61.37
C SER A 2 -21.05 4.84 -60.66
N THR A 3 -19.98 5.63 -60.55
CA THR A 3 -19.74 6.99 -61.09
C THR A 3 -20.87 7.89 -61.68
N CYS A 4 -20.62 9.22 -61.59
CA CYS A 4 -21.08 10.35 -62.44
C CYS A 4 -22.45 11.03 -62.16
N ASN A 5 -22.68 12.34 -62.42
CA ASN A 5 -21.82 13.56 -62.50
C ASN A 5 -22.71 14.86 -62.56
N SER A 6 -22.10 16.06 -62.62
CA SER A 6 -22.66 17.44 -62.86
C SER A 6 -23.56 18.07 -61.78
N GLN A 7 -23.63 19.40 -61.51
CA GLN A 7 -22.87 20.66 -61.71
C GLN A 7 -23.84 21.85 -61.95
N VAL A 8 -23.78 22.88 -61.07
CA VAL A 8 -23.77 24.35 -61.38
C VAL A 8 -25.10 25.00 -61.90
N VAL A 9 -25.52 26.26 -61.61
CA VAL A 9 -24.94 27.52 -61.03
C VAL A 9 -25.88 28.23 -60.01
N SER A 10 -25.33 29.13 -59.17
CA SER A 10 -25.88 30.42 -58.60
C SER A 10 -27.26 30.50 -57.88
N ASN A 11 -27.50 31.33 -56.84
CA ASN A 11 -26.93 32.66 -56.51
C ASN A 11 -26.97 33.01 -54.99
N PHE A 12 -26.01 33.82 -54.53
CA PHE A 12 -25.93 34.69 -53.32
C PHE A 12 -26.61 34.34 -51.96
N GLY A 13 -25.76 34.23 -50.93
CA GLY A 13 -25.84 35.13 -49.74
C GLY A 13 -26.39 34.58 -48.42
N HIS A 14 -25.51 34.12 -47.51
CA HIS A 14 -25.30 34.73 -46.17
C HIS A 14 -24.18 34.00 -45.37
N VAL A 15 -23.68 34.68 -44.34
CA VAL A 15 -22.43 34.43 -43.59
C VAL A 15 -22.40 33.10 -42.81
N LEU A 16 -21.23 32.47 -42.76
CA LEU A 16 -20.90 31.28 -41.95
C LEU A 16 -20.60 31.63 -40.49
N ASN A 17 -21.22 30.91 -39.55
CA ASN A 17 -20.57 30.26 -38.40
C ASN A 17 -21.60 29.49 -37.55
N PRO A 18 -21.32 28.23 -37.23
CA PRO A 18 -21.61 27.72 -35.90
C PRO A 18 -20.33 27.23 -35.21
N VAL A 19 -20.13 27.72 -33.99
CA VAL A 19 -19.12 27.21 -33.05
C VAL A 19 -19.52 25.77 -32.68
N CYS A 20 -18.61 24.82 -32.85
CA CYS A 20 -18.72 23.50 -32.24
C CYS A 20 -17.89 23.50 -30.95
N ASP A 21 -18.56 23.57 -29.80
CA ASP A 21 -17.91 23.46 -28.49
C ASP A 21 -17.37 22.04 -28.28
N CYS A 22 -16.05 21.92 -28.17
CA CYS A 22 -15.41 20.74 -27.60
C CYS A 22 -15.57 20.77 -26.08
N MET A 23 -16.49 19.97 -25.53
CA MET A 23 -16.50 19.71 -24.08
C MET A 23 -15.52 18.60 -23.72
N ASN A 24 -14.44 18.99 -23.05
CA ASN A 24 -13.48 18.10 -22.41
C ASN A 24 -14.16 17.17 -21.40
N SER A 25 -13.83 15.88 -21.45
CA SER A 25 -14.16 14.93 -20.39
C SER A 25 -13.17 15.08 -19.23
N TYR A 26 -13.51 15.94 -18.26
CA TYR A 26 -12.79 16.04 -17.00
C TYR A 26 -12.99 14.78 -16.16
N SER A 27 -11.90 14.15 -15.73
CA SER A 27 -11.91 13.18 -14.62
C SER A 27 -12.17 13.93 -13.31
N GLN A 28 -13.38 13.81 -12.77
CA GLN A 28 -13.68 14.32 -11.43
C GLN A 28 -13.17 13.34 -10.37
N ASP A 29 -12.11 13.73 -9.66
CA ASP A 29 -11.67 13.06 -8.44
C ASP A 29 -12.72 13.21 -7.33
N TRP A 30 -13.18 12.07 -6.79
CA TRP A 30 -14.20 12.06 -5.76
C TRP A 30 -13.62 12.28 -4.37
N ILE A 31 -13.70 13.54 -3.91
CA ILE A 31 -13.38 13.93 -2.54
C ILE A 31 -14.43 13.37 -1.58
N ALA A 32 -14.08 12.32 -0.84
CA ALA A 32 -14.84 11.83 0.31
C ALA A 32 -14.53 12.67 1.57
N ALA A 33 -14.82 13.97 1.54
CA ALA A 33 -14.75 14.85 2.72
C ALA A 33 -16.09 14.84 3.47
N GLY A 34 -16.14 14.12 4.59
CA GLY A 34 -17.24 14.26 5.54
C GLY A 34 -17.17 15.58 6.31
N LEU A 35 -18.34 16.09 6.73
CA LEU A 35 -18.60 17.35 7.43
C LEU A 35 -18.51 18.63 6.58
N LEU A 36 -19.68 19.06 6.07
CA LEU A 36 -19.97 20.48 5.91
C LEU A 36 -21.34 20.80 6.52
N VAL A 37 -21.31 21.71 7.50
CA VAL A 37 -22.48 22.33 8.11
C VAL A 37 -23.05 23.36 7.12
N THR A 38 -24.35 23.34 6.86
CA THR A 38 -25.04 24.41 6.14
C THR A 38 -25.75 25.36 7.12
N PRO A 39 -25.59 26.69 6.98
CA PRO A 39 -26.42 27.66 7.67
C PRO A 39 -27.74 27.87 6.92
N ALA A 40 -28.84 28.02 7.65
CA ALA A 40 -30.14 28.41 7.10
C ALA A 40 -30.33 29.95 7.18
N GLY A 41 -31.06 30.50 6.21
CA GLY A 41 -31.56 31.88 6.21
C GLY A 41 -33.03 31.91 5.77
N ASP A 42 -33.82 32.76 6.41
CA ASP A 42 -35.28 32.76 6.37
C ASP A 42 -35.93 33.22 5.04
N HIS A 43 -37.15 32.73 4.76
CA HIS A 43 -38.41 33.51 4.77
C HIS A 43 -39.56 32.76 4.06
N GLY A 44 -40.83 32.87 4.55
CA GLY A 44 -42.01 32.53 3.72
C GLY A 44 -43.22 31.83 4.38
N ALA A 45 -43.95 32.56 5.22
CA ALA A 45 -45.30 32.32 5.78
C ALA A 45 -46.27 31.24 5.20
N LEU A 46 -46.83 30.40 6.11
CA LEU A 46 -48.26 30.14 6.43
C LEU A 46 -49.31 29.74 5.33
N PRO A 47 -50.51 29.20 5.71
CA PRO A 47 -50.82 28.08 6.62
C PRO A 47 -51.92 27.12 6.06
N PHE A 48 -52.31 26.04 6.78
CA PHE A 48 -53.72 25.69 7.14
C PHE A 48 -53.84 24.33 7.91
N TRP A 49 -54.46 24.35 9.11
CA TRP A 49 -55.42 23.38 9.72
C TRP A 49 -55.20 21.83 9.66
N ARG A 50 -55.61 20.96 10.62
CA ARG A 50 -56.49 21.06 11.83
C ARG A 50 -56.10 20.00 12.90
N ARG A 51 -56.34 20.35 14.17
CA ARG A 51 -56.09 19.67 15.48
C ARG A 51 -56.57 18.20 15.66
N SER A 52 -55.82 17.41 16.45
CA SER A 52 -56.16 16.80 17.77
C SER A 52 -55.11 15.74 18.19
N GLY A 53 -54.77 15.44 19.45
CA GLY A 53 -55.06 16.09 20.73
C GLY A 53 -54.69 15.24 21.99
N ASN A 54 -53.43 15.36 22.48
CA ASN A 54 -52.98 15.45 23.90
C ASN A 54 -53.31 14.33 24.94
N PRO A 55 -52.71 14.28 26.17
CA PRO A 55 -51.42 14.76 26.70
C PRO A 55 -50.59 13.71 27.51
N ALA A 56 -49.43 14.17 28.05
CA ALA A 56 -48.66 13.70 29.24
C ALA A 56 -47.54 12.64 29.03
N ARG A 57 -46.30 12.82 29.55
CA ARG A 57 -45.75 13.79 30.54
C ARG A 57 -44.26 14.14 30.29
N HIS A 58 -43.84 15.35 30.69
CA HIS A 58 -42.45 15.90 30.66
C HIS A 58 -41.48 15.17 31.64
N ARG A 59 -40.14 15.27 31.56
CA ARG A 59 -39.20 16.43 31.51
C ARG A 59 -37.86 16.04 30.83
N LEU A 60 -37.25 16.86 29.95
CA LEU A 60 -36.30 17.98 30.20
C LEU A 60 -35.03 17.61 31.01
N LEU A 61 -33.79 18.06 30.69
CA LEU A 61 -33.15 18.64 29.47
C LEU A 61 -31.63 18.86 29.77
N LEU A 62 -30.79 19.07 28.72
CA LEU A 62 -29.43 19.72 28.75
C LEU A 62 -28.27 18.95 29.45
N ALA A 63 -26.98 19.07 29.08
CA ALA A 63 -26.32 19.61 27.87
C ALA A 63 -24.78 19.31 27.88
N ALA A 64 -24.13 19.70 26.77
CA ALA A 64 -22.70 20.05 26.60
C ALA A 64 -21.68 18.95 26.26
N PHE A 65 -20.67 19.37 25.48
CA PHE A 65 -19.74 18.57 24.69
C PHE A 65 -18.34 19.23 24.72
N PHE A 66 -17.27 18.43 24.85
CA PHE A 66 -15.85 18.72 24.56
C PHE A 66 -15.12 19.89 25.29
N PRO A 67 -13.76 19.95 25.22
CA PRO A 67 -12.76 18.87 25.16
C PRO A 67 -11.63 19.02 26.22
N PHE A 68 -10.80 17.98 26.37
CA PHE A 68 -9.51 18.05 27.10
C PHE A 68 -8.33 17.84 26.15
N LEU A 69 -7.39 18.78 26.13
CA LEU A 69 -5.99 18.63 25.67
C LEU A 69 -5.11 19.65 26.45
N PRO A 70 -3.76 19.52 26.47
CA PRO A 70 -3.07 19.35 27.74
C PRO A 70 -2.12 20.51 28.09
N SER A 71 -1.41 20.39 29.21
CA SER A 71 -0.24 21.23 29.54
C SER A 71 0.83 20.42 30.27
N PRO A 72 2.14 20.73 30.11
CA PRO A 72 3.24 19.86 30.53
C PRO A 72 4.06 20.51 31.70
N PRO A 73 5.40 20.39 31.84
CA PRO A 73 5.95 19.43 32.80
C PRO A 73 6.92 20.04 33.83
N SER A 74 7.11 19.32 34.95
CA SER A 74 8.32 19.34 35.80
C SER A 74 8.27 18.11 36.72
N GLY A 75 9.35 17.44 37.13
CA GLY A 75 10.77 17.69 36.86
C GLY A 75 11.53 18.07 38.14
N LEU A 76 11.97 17.09 38.93
CA LEU A 76 13.35 17.02 39.48
C LEU A 76 13.64 15.69 40.20
N ALA A 77 14.91 15.33 40.24
CA ALA A 77 15.48 14.07 40.74
C ALA A 77 15.53 13.92 42.27
N ALA A 78 15.63 12.67 42.76
CA ALA A 78 16.57 12.32 43.85
C ALA A 78 16.93 10.81 43.94
N ARG A 79 18.25 10.59 43.99
CA ARG A 79 19.08 9.43 44.42
C ARG A 79 18.52 8.44 45.46
N GLY A 80 19.03 7.19 45.42
CA GLY A 80 19.09 6.24 46.54
C GLY A 80 18.98 4.78 46.09
N ALA A 81 20.07 4.10 45.72
CA ALA A 81 21.03 3.39 46.60
C ALA A 81 20.60 1.93 46.93
N ALA A 82 21.55 1.01 46.75
CA ALA A 82 21.39 -0.44 46.72
C ALA A 82 21.10 -1.12 48.07
N ALA A 83 20.52 -2.33 48.01
CA ALA A 83 20.92 -3.48 48.85
C ALA A 83 20.46 -4.81 48.21
N ALA A 84 21.26 -5.88 48.40
CA ALA A 84 20.95 -7.23 47.91
C ALA A 84 21.00 -8.25 49.07
N ALA A 85 20.08 -9.21 49.08
CA ALA A 85 20.18 -10.56 49.68
C ALA A 85 18.86 -11.31 49.34
N ALA A 86 18.80 -12.51 48.76
CA ALA A 86 19.53 -13.77 48.93
C ALA A 86 18.92 -14.73 49.99
N VAL A 87 18.35 -15.83 49.48
CA VAL A 87 18.56 -17.24 49.94
C VAL A 87 17.59 -17.94 50.94
N ARG A 88 17.07 -19.10 50.44
CA ARG A 88 16.63 -20.38 51.08
C ARG A 88 15.24 -20.61 51.73
N ARG A 89 14.47 -21.44 51.02
CA ARG A 89 13.92 -22.79 51.40
C ARG A 89 13.73 -23.16 52.89
N GLY A 90 12.54 -23.67 53.21
CA GLY A 90 12.24 -24.58 54.33
C GLY A 90 10.95 -25.41 54.06
N LYS A 91 10.87 -26.66 54.55
CA LYS A 91 9.75 -27.63 54.37
C LYS A 91 9.33 -28.22 55.73
N MET A 92 8.18 -28.93 55.76
CA MET A 92 7.66 -29.82 56.85
C MET A 92 7.00 -29.12 58.08
N ALA A 93 6.02 -29.69 58.81
CA ALA A 93 5.09 -30.82 58.57
C ALA A 93 3.98 -30.97 59.67
N TRP A 94 2.83 -31.56 59.28
CA TRP A 94 2.01 -32.57 60.02
C TRP A 94 1.02 -32.26 61.19
N ASN A 95 0.08 -33.22 61.36
CA ASN A 95 -0.95 -33.45 62.42
C ASN A 95 -2.25 -32.59 62.38
N GLY A 96 -3.47 -33.08 62.67
CA GLY A 96 -3.99 -34.46 62.83
C GLY A 96 -5.26 -34.61 63.73
N ALA A 97 -6.30 -35.38 63.30
CA ALA A 97 -7.42 -35.96 64.10
C ALA A 97 -8.47 -35.00 64.75
N ARG A 98 -9.76 -35.33 65.08
CA ARG A 98 -10.71 -36.47 64.86
C ARG A 98 -12.22 -36.05 65.14
N PRO A 99 -13.26 -36.91 65.01
CA PRO A 99 -14.71 -36.55 64.83
C PRO A 99 -15.62 -36.81 66.08
N PRO A 100 -16.98 -36.77 65.97
CA PRO A 100 -17.83 -37.93 65.57
C PRO A 100 -18.95 -37.56 64.56
N ARG A 101 -19.77 -38.42 63.89
CA ARG A 101 -19.95 -39.89 63.71
C ARG A 101 -21.25 -40.56 64.23
N LEU A 102 -22.34 -40.48 63.43
CA LEU A 102 -23.53 -41.38 63.34
C LEU A 102 -23.99 -41.38 61.85
N LEU A 103 -24.72 -42.33 61.24
CA LEU A 103 -25.15 -43.71 61.58
C LEU A 103 -25.22 -44.58 60.27
N LEU A 104 -26.11 -45.58 60.17
CA LEU A 104 -26.37 -46.55 59.07
C LEU A 104 -27.81 -47.13 59.27
N PRO A 105 -28.41 -48.04 58.45
CA PRO A 105 -28.03 -48.62 57.14
C PRO A 105 -29.18 -48.88 56.10
N LEU A 106 -28.79 -49.53 54.99
CA LEU A 106 -29.49 -50.62 54.27
C LEU A 106 -30.50 -50.32 53.12
N LEU A 107 -30.06 -50.57 51.89
CA LEU A 107 -30.65 -51.62 51.02
C LEU A 107 -29.73 -51.89 49.81
N LEU A 108 -29.40 -53.17 49.59
CA LEU A 108 -28.51 -53.61 48.52
C LEU A 108 -29.08 -54.89 47.90
N ALA A 109 -29.70 -54.79 46.72
CA ALA A 109 -29.94 -55.89 45.78
C ALA A 109 -30.72 -55.40 44.55
N LEU A 110 -30.05 -55.27 43.41
CA LEU A 110 -30.53 -55.63 42.05
C LEU A 110 -29.47 -55.20 41.04
N ALA A 111 -28.60 -56.14 40.67
CA ALA A 111 -27.57 -55.95 39.65
C ALA A 111 -27.79 -56.97 38.53
N LEU A 112 -28.00 -56.48 37.31
CA LEU A 112 -27.82 -57.22 36.07
C LEU A 112 -26.89 -56.37 35.17
N PRO A 113 -25.90 -56.96 34.50
CA PRO A 113 -24.92 -56.20 33.75
C PRO A 113 -25.47 -55.81 32.37
N ALA A 114 -25.70 -54.52 32.15
CA ALA A 114 -25.69 -53.97 30.80
C ALA A 114 -24.22 -53.92 30.33
N ALA A 115 -23.93 -54.53 29.18
CA ALA A 115 -22.60 -54.48 28.59
C ALA A 115 -22.27 -53.03 28.19
N ALA A 116 -21.29 -52.43 28.85
CA ALA A 116 -20.75 -51.15 28.43
C ALA A 116 -19.84 -51.37 27.22
N GLU A 117 -20.36 -51.13 26.01
CA GLU A 117 -19.52 -50.97 24.84
C GLU A 117 -18.53 -49.83 25.10
N ARG A 118 -17.23 -50.15 25.08
CA ARG A 118 -16.18 -49.13 25.14
C ARG A 118 -16.25 -48.34 23.84
N SER A 119 -16.45 -47.03 23.95
CA SER A 119 -16.11 -46.12 22.85
C SER A 119 -14.65 -46.36 22.44
N PRO A 120 -14.35 -46.54 21.15
CA PRO A 120 -12.97 -46.57 20.68
C PRO A 120 -12.27 -45.26 21.05
N GLY A 121 -11.00 -45.33 21.44
CA GLY A 121 -10.18 -44.13 21.57
C GLY A 121 -9.94 -43.46 20.20
N PRO A 122 -9.22 -42.32 20.18
CA PRO A 122 -8.72 -41.74 18.93
C PRO A 122 -7.97 -42.81 18.14
N GLY A 123 -8.37 -43.02 16.88
CA GLY A 123 -7.62 -43.88 15.97
C GLY A 123 -6.22 -43.30 15.72
N PRO A 124 -5.21 -44.12 15.40
CA PRO A 124 -3.90 -43.61 14.99
C PRO A 124 -4.05 -42.62 13.82
N ALA A 125 -3.25 -41.56 13.82
CA ALA A 125 -3.23 -40.60 12.69
C ALA A 125 -2.87 -41.29 11.36
N ASP A 126 -2.17 -42.43 11.44
CA ASP A 126 -1.82 -43.31 10.32
C ASP A 126 -3.04 -43.85 9.54
N ASN A 127 -4.24 -43.85 10.14
CA ASN A 127 -5.49 -44.28 9.52
C ASN A 127 -6.25 -43.15 8.80
N LEU A 128 -5.64 -41.97 8.61
CA LEU A 128 -6.24 -40.84 7.87
C LEU A 128 -5.58 -40.64 6.50
N LEU A 129 -6.39 -40.59 5.45
CA LEU A 129 -5.96 -40.20 4.10
C LEU A 129 -6.79 -39.01 3.58
N VAL A 130 -6.11 -37.92 3.22
CA VAL A 130 -6.73 -36.76 2.57
C VAL A 130 -6.68 -36.94 1.07
N PHE A 131 -7.82 -36.85 0.39
CA PHE A 131 -7.92 -36.72 -1.06
C PHE A 131 -8.24 -35.28 -1.44
N THR A 132 -7.67 -34.85 -2.56
CA THR A 132 -8.03 -33.58 -3.19
C THR A 132 -7.84 -33.69 -4.71
N VAL A 133 -8.38 -32.74 -5.46
CA VAL A 133 -8.24 -32.69 -6.93
C VAL A 133 -7.52 -31.41 -7.31
N ALA A 134 -6.44 -31.54 -8.09
CA ALA A 134 -5.71 -30.42 -8.65
C ALA A 134 -5.12 -30.82 -10.00
N THR A 135 -5.61 -30.19 -11.07
CA THR A 135 -5.11 -30.40 -12.44
C THR A 135 -3.77 -29.70 -12.67
N LYS A 136 -3.50 -28.61 -11.95
CA LYS A 136 -2.30 -27.76 -12.06
C LYS A 136 -1.80 -27.33 -10.69
N GLU A 137 -0.52 -27.02 -10.58
CA GLU A 137 0.07 -26.42 -9.38
C GLU A 137 -0.10 -24.89 -9.43
N THR A 138 -1.21 -24.43 -8.85
CA THR A 138 -1.56 -23.01 -8.71
C THR A 138 -1.04 -22.44 -7.39
N ASP A 139 -1.10 -21.12 -7.20
CA ASP A 139 -0.70 -20.51 -5.92
C ASP A 139 -1.61 -20.98 -4.76
N GLY A 140 -2.89 -21.23 -5.07
CA GLY A 140 -3.83 -21.88 -4.16
C GLY A 140 -3.43 -23.30 -3.79
N PHE A 141 -2.98 -24.11 -4.76
CA PHE A 141 -2.43 -25.45 -4.51
C PHE A 141 -1.19 -25.41 -3.61
N HIS A 142 -0.24 -24.51 -3.87
CA HIS A 142 0.96 -24.40 -3.05
C HIS A 142 0.63 -23.99 -1.61
N ARG A 143 -0.28 -23.02 -1.41
CA ARG A 143 -0.80 -22.65 -0.09
C ARG A 143 -1.46 -23.84 0.62
N PHE A 144 -2.35 -24.56 -0.07
CA PHE A 144 -3.01 -25.74 0.49
C PHE A 144 -1.99 -26.79 0.97
N MET A 145 -1.07 -27.19 0.07
CA MET A 145 -0.03 -28.19 0.37
C MET A 145 0.92 -27.74 1.49
N GLN A 146 1.22 -26.45 1.58
CA GLN A 146 2.01 -25.87 2.67
C GLN A 146 1.31 -26.03 4.03
N THR A 147 0.01 -25.70 4.12
CA THR A 147 -0.76 -25.90 5.37
C THR A 147 -0.97 -27.37 5.71
N ALA A 148 -1.16 -28.23 4.72
CA ALA A 148 -1.26 -29.68 4.91
C ALA A 148 0.07 -30.27 5.45
N LYS A 149 1.20 -29.86 4.88
CA LYS A 149 2.54 -30.28 5.32
C LYS A 149 2.87 -29.79 6.74
N HIS A 150 2.46 -28.57 7.12
CA HIS A 150 2.66 -28.04 8.47
C HIS A 150 2.06 -28.96 9.55
N PHE A 151 0.90 -29.56 9.29
CA PHE A 151 0.21 -30.48 10.20
C PHE A 151 0.51 -31.98 9.92
N ASN A 152 1.46 -32.30 9.04
CA ASN A 152 1.80 -33.66 8.63
C ASN A 152 0.62 -34.48 8.06
N TYR A 153 -0.28 -33.86 7.29
CA TYR A 153 -1.32 -34.60 6.57
C TYR A 153 -0.76 -35.41 5.38
N THR A 154 -1.17 -36.67 5.28
CA THR A 154 -0.96 -37.48 4.07
C THR A 154 -2.00 -37.12 3.02
N VAL A 155 -1.56 -36.45 1.94
CA VAL A 155 -2.44 -35.96 0.85
C VAL A 155 -2.21 -36.76 -0.43
N LYS A 156 -3.28 -37.29 -1.02
CA LYS A 156 -3.32 -37.89 -2.36
C LYS A 156 -4.03 -36.95 -3.33
N VAL A 157 -3.24 -36.30 -4.18
CA VAL A 157 -3.71 -35.37 -5.22
C VAL A 157 -4.14 -36.17 -6.46
N LEU A 158 -5.36 -35.93 -6.92
CA LEU A 158 -5.95 -36.57 -8.10
C LEU A 158 -6.02 -35.59 -9.30
N GLY A 159 -5.98 -36.15 -10.52
CA GLY A 159 -6.11 -35.38 -11.76
C GLY A 159 -4.88 -34.55 -12.16
N LYS A 160 -3.73 -34.69 -11.48
CA LYS A 160 -2.51 -33.91 -11.78
C LYS A 160 -2.05 -34.16 -13.22
N GLY A 161 -2.05 -33.11 -14.04
CA GLY A 161 -1.71 -33.17 -15.47
C GLY A 161 -2.89 -33.53 -16.39
N GLU A 162 -4.08 -33.84 -15.87
CA GLU A 162 -5.30 -33.91 -16.67
C GLU A 162 -5.78 -32.50 -17.05
N GLU A 163 -6.45 -32.41 -18.21
CA GLU A 163 -7.25 -31.26 -18.57
C GLU A 163 -8.49 -31.15 -17.67
N TRP A 164 -8.83 -29.93 -17.24
CA TRP A 164 -10.04 -29.69 -16.48
C TRP A 164 -11.26 -29.66 -17.40
N LYS A 165 -12.19 -30.59 -17.17
CA LYS A 165 -13.46 -30.78 -17.89
C LYS A 165 -14.67 -30.53 -17.01
N GLY A 166 -14.45 -30.12 -15.76
CA GLY A 166 -15.49 -29.84 -14.76
C GLY A 166 -16.29 -28.54 -14.95
N GLY A 167 -16.32 -27.96 -16.16
CA GLY A 167 -16.99 -26.69 -16.46
C GLY A 167 -16.05 -25.47 -16.46
N GLU A 168 -16.40 -24.46 -17.25
CA GLU A 168 -15.52 -23.32 -17.59
C GLU A 168 -15.81 -22.02 -16.83
N LEU A 169 -17.04 -21.85 -16.32
CA LEU A 169 -17.51 -20.59 -15.73
C LEU A 169 -17.40 -20.60 -14.20
N ALA A 170 -16.72 -19.59 -13.64
CA ALA A 170 -16.73 -19.37 -12.20
C ALA A 170 -18.17 -19.14 -11.70
N ASN A 171 -18.58 -19.89 -10.68
CA ASN A 171 -19.93 -19.91 -10.09
C ASN A 171 -21.05 -20.52 -10.99
N SER A 172 -20.72 -21.26 -12.07
CA SER A 172 -21.70 -22.15 -12.71
C SER A 172 -21.81 -23.50 -11.98
N ILE A 173 -22.80 -24.30 -12.38
CA ILE A 173 -22.79 -25.74 -12.07
C ILE A 173 -21.57 -26.43 -12.67
N GLY A 174 -21.10 -27.50 -12.04
CA GLY A 174 -19.99 -28.31 -12.54
C GLY A 174 -19.24 -29.09 -11.46
N GLY A 175 -17.97 -29.42 -11.74
CA GLY A 175 -17.10 -30.12 -10.79
C GLY A 175 -17.20 -31.65 -10.79
N GLY A 176 -18.08 -32.25 -11.59
CA GLY A 176 -18.29 -33.71 -11.67
C GLY A 176 -17.03 -34.55 -11.92
N GLN A 177 -16.04 -34.01 -12.66
CA GLN A 177 -14.72 -34.63 -12.84
C GLN A 177 -14.06 -34.97 -11.50
N LYS A 178 -14.26 -34.16 -10.45
CA LYS A 178 -13.76 -34.45 -9.09
C LYS A 178 -14.35 -35.73 -8.53
N VAL A 179 -15.64 -35.97 -8.75
CA VAL A 179 -16.36 -37.17 -8.29
C VAL A 179 -15.91 -38.40 -9.07
N ARG A 180 -15.73 -38.28 -10.39
CA ARG A 180 -15.14 -39.35 -11.22
C ARG A 180 -13.74 -39.72 -10.73
N LEU A 181 -12.86 -38.72 -10.58
CA LEU A 181 -11.49 -38.92 -10.11
C LEU A 181 -11.45 -39.54 -8.70
N LEU A 182 -12.32 -39.11 -7.79
CA LEU A 182 -12.41 -39.68 -6.45
C LEU A 182 -12.93 -41.13 -6.48
N LYS A 183 -13.92 -41.43 -7.33
CA LYS A 183 -14.45 -42.78 -7.56
C LYS A 183 -13.36 -43.76 -8.02
N GLU A 184 -12.51 -43.33 -8.94
CA GLU A 184 -11.32 -44.09 -9.38
C GLU A 184 -10.27 -44.16 -8.25
N GLY A 185 -9.94 -43.03 -7.63
CA GLY A 185 -8.85 -42.88 -6.67
C GLY A 185 -9.05 -43.59 -5.32
N ILE A 186 -10.31 -43.77 -4.88
CA ILE A 186 -10.67 -44.44 -3.62
C ILE A 186 -10.85 -45.96 -3.78
N GLN A 187 -10.97 -46.47 -5.00
CA GLN A 187 -11.34 -47.88 -5.25
C GLN A 187 -10.35 -48.88 -4.62
N SER A 188 -9.07 -48.52 -4.51
CA SER A 188 -8.02 -49.32 -3.84
C SER A 188 -8.13 -49.39 -2.31
N TYR A 189 -9.03 -48.61 -1.71
CA TYR A 189 -9.29 -48.57 -0.26
C TYR A 189 -10.74 -48.96 0.09
N ALA A 190 -11.49 -49.47 -0.89
CA ALA A 190 -12.93 -49.78 -0.77
C ALA A 190 -13.28 -50.71 0.40
N ASP A 191 -12.39 -51.63 0.74
CA ASP A 191 -12.57 -52.67 1.75
C ASP A 191 -11.82 -52.37 3.07
N GLN A 192 -11.22 -51.18 3.22
CA GLN A 192 -10.49 -50.79 4.42
C GLN A 192 -11.42 -50.13 5.44
N GLU A 193 -12.13 -50.96 6.22
CA GLU A 193 -13.15 -50.52 7.20
C GLU A 193 -12.62 -49.51 8.25
N ASP A 194 -11.35 -49.62 8.67
CA ASP A 194 -10.72 -48.72 9.65
C ASP A 194 -10.09 -47.44 9.04
N LEU A 195 -10.03 -47.33 7.70
CA LEU A 195 -9.47 -46.14 7.04
C LEU A 195 -10.49 -45.02 7.03
N ILE A 196 -10.09 -43.85 7.53
CA ILE A 196 -10.87 -42.61 7.45
C ILE A 196 -10.33 -41.79 6.28
N VAL A 197 -11.24 -41.40 5.40
CA VAL A 197 -10.97 -40.60 4.21
C VAL A 197 -11.60 -39.23 4.37
N MET A 198 -10.80 -38.19 4.16
CA MET A 198 -11.25 -36.81 4.04
C MET A 198 -11.08 -36.34 2.59
N PHE A 199 -12.13 -35.81 1.99
CA PHE A 199 -12.03 -35.06 0.74
C PHE A 199 -12.15 -33.57 1.02
N VAL A 200 -11.33 -32.76 0.36
CA VAL A 200 -11.48 -31.30 0.31
C VAL A 200 -11.07 -30.75 -1.06
N GLU A 201 -11.63 -29.62 -1.45
CA GLU A 201 -11.09 -28.78 -2.53
C GLU A 201 -9.62 -28.41 -2.25
N CYS A 202 -8.90 -28.03 -3.30
CA CYS A 202 -7.49 -27.66 -3.18
C CYS A 202 -7.27 -26.15 -3.21
N TYR A 203 -7.65 -25.48 -4.30
CA TYR A 203 -7.17 -24.12 -4.60
C TYR A 203 -7.68 -23.05 -3.61
N ASP A 204 -8.85 -23.26 -3.01
CA ASP A 204 -9.51 -22.38 -2.05
C ASP A 204 -9.73 -23.05 -0.68
N VAL A 205 -8.79 -23.88 -0.22
CA VAL A 205 -8.79 -24.46 1.13
C VAL A 205 -7.46 -24.23 1.85
N ILE A 206 -7.53 -24.03 3.17
CA ILE A 206 -6.37 -24.07 4.08
C ILE A 206 -6.67 -24.93 5.31
N PHE A 207 -5.66 -25.63 5.81
CA PHE A 207 -5.72 -26.30 7.11
C PHE A 207 -5.39 -25.34 8.25
N ALA A 208 -6.20 -25.38 9.30
CA ALA A 208 -6.09 -24.60 10.54
C ALA A 208 -6.00 -25.49 11.80
N GLY A 209 -6.07 -26.82 11.66
CA GLY A 209 -5.92 -27.80 12.73
C GLY A 209 -5.32 -29.11 12.20
N GLY A 210 -4.83 -29.96 13.10
CA GLY A 210 -4.10 -31.18 12.75
C GLY A 210 -4.93 -32.49 12.77
N PRO A 211 -4.35 -33.61 12.27
CA PRO A 211 -5.03 -34.89 12.12
C PRO A 211 -5.71 -35.43 13.39
N GLU A 212 -5.06 -35.33 14.55
CA GLU A 212 -5.60 -35.84 15.82
C GLU A 212 -6.87 -35.10 16.26
N GLU A 213 -6.88 -33.77 16.11
CA GLU A 213 -8.05 -32.93 16.44
C GLU A 213 -9.21 -33.20 15.47
N LEU A 214 -8.89 -33.39 14.19
CA LEU A 214 -9.86 -33.77 13.16
C LEU A 214 -10.51 -35.12 13.45
N LEU A 215 -9.70 -36.16 13.71
CA LEU A 215 -10.18 -37.51 13.99
C LEU A 215 -11.06 -37.53 15.24
N LYS A 216 -10.64 -36.83 16.30
CA LYS A 216 -11.44 -36.67 17.52
C LYS A 216 -12.82 -36.04 17.23
N LYS A 217 -12.86 -34.91 16.52
CA LYS A 217 -14.12 -34.23 16.17
C LYS A 217 -15.01 -35.07 15.27
N PHE A 218 -14.43 -35.80 14.32
CA PHE A 218 -15.17 -36.72 13.47
C PHE A 218 -15.81 -37.85 14.29
N GLN A 219 -15.05 -38.48 15.19
CA GLN A 219 -15.58 -39.50 16.12
C GLN A 219 -16.69 -38.94 17.03
N GLU A 220 -16.54 -37.72 17.55
CA GLU A 220 -17.57 -37.04 18.37
C GLU A 220 -18.91 -36.87 17.62
N THR A 221 -18.92 -36.81 16.28
CA THR A 221 -20.19 -36.77 15.53
C THR A 221 -21.01 -38.05 15.63
N SER A 222 -20.39 -39.21 15.89
CA SER A 222 -21.01 -40.54 15.87
C SER A 222 -21.64 -40.97 14.53
N HIS A 223 -21.30 -40.30 13.41
CA HIS A 223 -21.78 -40.64 12.07
C HIS A 223 -20.70 -41.37 11.24
N LYS A 224 -21.09 -41.99 10.11
CA LYS A 224 -20.14 -42.67 9.21
C LYS A 224 -19.59 -41.75 8.12
N VAL A 225 -20.35 -40.72 7.76
CA VAL A 225 -19.94 -39.65 6.83
C VAL A 225 -20.45 -38.31 7.33
N VAL A 226 -19.60 -37.29 7.30
CA VAL A 226 -19.88 -35.90 7.68
C VAL A 226 -19.49 -35.00 6.52
N PHE A 227 -20.45 -34.27 5.95
CA PHE A 227 -20.19 -33.23 4.94
C PHE A 227 -20.05 -31.84 5.59
N ALA A 228 -19.34 -30.94 4.93
CA ALA A 228 -19.38 -29.51 5.24
C ALA A 228 -20.82 -28.97 5.10
N ALA A 229 -21.14 -27.97 5.92
CA ALA A 229 -22.46 -27.35 5.93
C ALA A 229 -22.39 -25.87 5.51
N ASP A 230 -23.39 -25.41 4.75
CA ASP A 230 -23.52 -24.05 4.25
C ASP A 230 -24.83 -23.39 4.74
N GLY A 231 -24.80 -22.06 4.85
CA GLY A 231 -25.99 -21.25 5.13
C GLY A 231 -26.86 -21.06 3.89
N LEU A 232 -26.28 -21.20 2.70
CA LEU A 232 -26.93 -20.97 1.41
C LEU A 232 -27.19 -22.30 0.68
N ILE A 233 -28.42 -22.49 0.19
CA ILE A 233 -28.74 -23.65 -0.65
C ILE A 233 -28.34 -23.41 -2.12
N TRP A 234 -27.56 -24.33 -2.68
CA TRP A 234 -27.08 -24.31 -4.06
C TRP A 234 -26.88 -25.75 -4.57
N PRO A 235 -27.06 -26.02 -5.88
CA PRO A 235 -27.61 -25.12 -6.90
C PRO A 235 -29.15 -25.06 -6.89
N ASP A 236 -29.83 -26.15 -6.51
CA ASP A 236 -31.29 -26.26 -6.62
C ASP A 236 -32.02 -25.86 -5.31
N LYS A 237 -32.49 -24.62 -5.26
CA LYS A 237 -33.26 -24.07 -4.13
C LYS A 237 -34.54 -24.87 -3.81
N ARG A 238 -35.11 -25.60 -4.78
CA ARG A 238 -36.35 -26.40 -4.58
C ARG A 238 -36.15 -27.60 -3.67
N LEU A 239 -34.90 -27.97 -3.37
CA LEU A 239 -34.58 -29.07 -2.45
C LEU A 239 -34.60 -28.64 -0.98
N ALA A 240 -34.76 -27.35 -0.66
CA ALA A 240 -34.69 -26.81 0.70
C ALA A 240 -35.67 -27.48 1.69
N ASP A 241 -36.86 -27.84 1.25
CA ASP A 241 -37.87 -28.49 2.11
C ASP A 241 -37.59 -29.97 2.36
N LYS A 242 -36.72 -30.60 1.55
CA LYS A 242 -36.27 -31.99 1.76
C LYS A 242 -35.10 -32.10 2.74
N TYR A 243 -34.42 -31.00 3.03
CA TYR A 243 -33.38 -30.97 4.06
C TYR A 243 -34.02 -31.11 5.46
N PRO A 244 -33.41 -31.86 6.39
CA PRO A 244 -33.83 -31.87 7.79
C PRO A 244 -33.93 -30.44 8.37
N VAL A 245 -34.84 -30.24 9.32
CA VAL A 245 -34.95 -28.97 10.05
C VAL A 245 -33.88 -28.95 11.14
N VAL A 246 -32.98 -27.98 11.06
CA VAL A 246 -31.87 -27.77 12.00
C VAL A 246 -32.24 -26.61 12.93
N ARG A 247 -32.20 -26.82 14.25
CA ARG A 247 -32.58 -25.78 15.24
C ARG A 247 -31.53 -24.67 15.38
N SER A 248 -30.26 -24.99 15.13
CA SER A 248 -29.11 -24.09 15.26
C SER A 248 -27.96 -24.66 14.43
N GLY A 249 -27.37 -23.83 13.58
CA GLY A 249 -26.32 -24.23 12.63
C GLY A 249 -26.71 -24.07 11.16
N LYS A 250 -25.71 -24.20 10.29
CA LYS A 250 -25.81 -24.23 8.83
C LYS A 250 -26.65 -25.44 8.38
N ARG A 251 -27.56 -25.28 7.41
CA ARG A 251 -28.58 -26.31 7.09
C ARG A 251 -28.26 -27.15 5.84
N PHE A 252 -27.53 -26.62 4.88
CA PHE A 252 -27.41 -27.19 3.53
C PHE A 252 -26.05 -27.87 3.33
N LEU A 253 -25.98 -28.86 2.43
CA LEU A 253 -24.73 -29.59 2.15
C LEU A 253 -23.80 -28.75 1.27
N ASN A 254 -22.51 -28.77 1.57
CA ASN A 254 -21.45 -28.26 0.71
C ASN A 254 -20.51 -29.43 0.33
N SER A 255 -20.23 -29.62 -0.97
CA SER A 255 -19.40 -30.74 -1.43
C SER A 255 -17.89 -30.49 -1.32
N GLY A 256 -17.46 -29.25 -1.09
CA GLY A 256 -16.05 -28.87 -1.06
C GLY A 256 -15.28 -29.40 0.15
N GLY A 257 -15.94 -30.06 1.10
CA GLY A 257 -15.31 -30.78 2.19
C GLY A 257 -16.20 -31.87 2.76
N PHE A 258 -15.67 -33.08 2.97
CA PHE A 258 -16.33 -34.16 3.71
C PHE A 258 -15.33 -35.16 4.28
N ILE A 259 -15.73 -35.89 5.32
CA ILE A 259 -14.92 -36.92 5.97
C ILE A 259 -15.79 -38.13 6.32
N GLY A 260 -15.25 -39.34 6.16
CA GLY A 260 -15.97 -40.57 6.49
C GLY A 260 -15.11 -41.82 6.35
N TYR A 261 -15.65 -42.97 6.75
CA TYR A 261 -14.98 -44.26 6.57
C TYR A 261 -14.91 -44.63 5.08
N ALA A 262 -13.76 -45.13 4.61
CA ALA A 262 -13.48 -45.36 3.19
C ALA A 262 -14.55 -46.21 2.46
N PRO A 263 -15.10 -47.31 3.04
CA PRO A 263 -16.15 -48.08 2.39
C PRO A 263 -17.46 -47.30 2.19
N TYR A 264 -17.78 -46.37 3.10
CA TYR A 264 -18.99 -45.54 3.02
C TYR A 264 -18.83 -44.43 1.98
N ILE A 265 -17.67 -43.76 1.94
CA ILE A 265 -17.36 -42.79 0.88
C ILE A 265 -17.35 -43.49 -0.49
N ASN A 266 -16.72 -44.67 -0.61
CA ASN A 266 -16.74 -45.47 -1.84
C ASN A 266 -18.18 -45.79 -2.28
N ARG A 267 -19.04 -46.31 -1.38
CA ARG A 267 -20.47 -46.57 -1.67
C ARG A 267 -21.23 -45.33 -2.17
N ILE A 268 -20.86 -44.12 -1.74
CA ILE A 268 -21.42 -42.87 -2.27
C ILE A 268 -20.89 -42.62 -3.69
N VAL A 269 -19.58 -42.47 -3.86
CA VAL A 269 -19.01 -42.04 -5.16
C VAL A 269 -19.18 -43.07 -6.27
N GLN A 270 -19.27 -44.38 -5.97
CA GLN A 270 -19.55 -45.40 -6.99
C GLN A 270 -20.90 -45.20 -7.68
N GLN A 271 -21.88 -44.54 -7.03
CA GLN A 271 -23.17 -44.18 -7.63
C GLN A 271 -23.05 -43.11 -8.73
N TRP A 272 -21.88 -42.45 -8.87
CA TRP A 272 -21.65 -41.49 -9.95
C TRP A 272 -21.71 -42.15 -11.33
N ASN A 273 -22.70 -41.72 -12.11
CA ASN A 273 -22.98 -42.13 -13.49
C ASN A 273 -23.25 -40.90 -14.40
N LEU A 274 -22.72 -39.74 -14.00
CA LEU A 274 -22.90 -38.43 -14.62
C LEU A 274 -21.64 -37.99 -15.38
N GLN A 275 -21.73 -36.89 -16.13
CA GLN A 275 -20.64 -36.37 -16.97
C GLN A 275 -19.65 -35.52 -16.17
N ASP A 276 -18.40 -35.38 -16.65
CA ASP A 276 -17.37 -34.59 -15.96
C ASP A 276 -17.80 -33.14 -15.67
N ASN A 277 -18.69 -32.55 -16.47
CA ASN A 277 -19.25 -31.20 -16.30
C ASN A 277 -20.61 -31.14 -15.56
N ASP A 278 -21.15 -32.27 -15.09
CA ASP A 278 -22.32 -32.27 -14.19
C ASP A 278 -21.95 -31.77 -12.78
N ASP A 279 -22.95 -31.39 -12.00
CA ASP A 279 -22.77 -30.74 -10.71
C ASP A 279 -22.45 -31.70 -9.55
N ASP A 280 -21.27 -31.56 -8.93
CA ASP A 280 -20.86 -32.41 -7.82
C ASP A 280 -21.69 -32.16 -6.55
N GLN A 281 -21.97 -30.90 -6.22
CA GLN A 281 -22.76 -30.55 -5.04
C GLN A 281 -24.21 -31.07 -5.14
N LEU A 282 -24.83 -30.99 -6.32
CA LEU A 282 -26.17 -31.51 -6.57
C LEU A 282 -26.23 -33.04 -6.47
N PHE A 283 -25.17 -33.75 -6.90
CA PHE A 283 -25.07 -35.20 -6.75
C PHE A 283 -25.07 -35.61 -5.28
N TYR A 284 -24.16 -35.05 -4.47
CA TYR A 284 -24.13 -35.35 -3.02
C TYR A 284 -25.40 -34.88 -2.31
N THR A 285 -25.94 -33.71 -2.69
CA THR A 285 -27.22 -33.20 -2.18
C THR A 285 -28.37 -34.18 -2.42
N LYS A 286 -28.50 -34.72 -3.65
CA LYS A 286 -29.58 -35.68 -3.98
C LYS A 286 -29.51 -36.94 -3.11
N ILE A 287 -28.32 -37.44 -2.82
CA ILE A 287 -28.10 -38.59 -1.92
C ILE A 287 -28.45 -38.21 -0.46
N TYR A 288 -28.07 -37.03 0.01
CA TYR A 288 -28.32 -36.59 1.39
C TYR A 288 -29.79 -36.27 1.70
N VAL A 289 -30.54 -35.73 0.72
CA VAL A 289 -31.97 -35.39 0.92
C VAL A 289 -32.91 -36.58 0.75
N ASP A 290 -32.44 -37.72 0.24
CA ASP A 290 -33.15 -39.00 0.31
C ASP A 290 -33.05 -39.56 1.75
N PRO A 291 -34.15 -39.69 2.50
CA PRO A 291 -34.11 -40.20 3.88
C PRO A 291 -33.54 -41.61 3.99
N LEU A 292 -33.87 -42.50 3.04
CA LEU A 292 -33.45 -43.91 3.07
C LEU A 292 -31.96 -44.03 2.76
N ALA A 293 -31.46 -43.26 1.79
CA ALA A 293 -30.04 -43.21 1.49
C ALA A 293 -29.23 -42.61 2.66
N ARG A 294 -29.71 -41.50 3.24
CA ARG A 294 -29.06 -40.84 4.39
C ARG A 294 -28.96 -41.74 5.62
N GLU A 295 -30.04 -42.45 5.97
CA GLU A 295 -30.06 -43.40 7.09
C GLU A 295 -29.12 -44.59 6.84
N ARG A 296 -29.26 -45.26 5.68
CA ARG A 296 -28.45 -46.43 5.30
C ARG A 296 -26.94 -46.14 5.25
N LEU A 297 -26.55 -44.93 4.84
CA LEU A 297 -25.15 -44.50 4.75
C LEU A 297 -24.67 -43.75 5.99
N ASN A 298 -25.56 -43.50 6.97
CA ASN A 298 -25.33 -42.73 8.20
C ASN A 298 -24.57 -41.40 7.94
N ILE A 299 -25.19 -40.54 7.12
CA ILE A 299 -24.65 -39.25 6.67
C ILE A 299 -25.23 -38.10 7.52
N THR A 300 -24.38 -37.18 7.96
CA THR A 300 -24.76 -35.89 8.56
C THR A 300 -23.99 -34.72 7.96
N LEU A 301 -24.31 -33.49 8.38
CA LEU A 301 -23.56 -32.28 8.05
C LEU A 301 -22.92 -31.68 9.31
N ASP A 302 -21.77 -31.01 9.15
CA ASP A 302 -21.10 -30.24 10.19
C ASP A 302 -21.79 -28.89 10.43
N HIS A 303 -23.01 -28.95 10.99
CA HIS A 303 -23.91 -27.81 11.18
C HIS A 303 -23.28 -26.63 11.95
N LYS A 304 -22.24 -26.85 12.76
CA LYS A 304 -21.60 -25.82 13.60
C LYS A 304 -20.16 -25.49 13.18
N CYS A 305 -19.74 -25.92 11.99
CA CYS A 305 -18.42 -25.66 11.45
C CYS A 305 -17.28 -26.10 12.39
N ALA A 306 -17.46 -27.22 13.10
CA ALA A 306 -16.46 -27.74 14.04
C ALA A 306 -15.22 -28.28 13.31
N ILE A 307 -15.43 -28.85 12.11
CA ILE A 307 -14.43 -29.38 11.20
C ILE A 307 -14.26 -28.44 10.00
N PHE A 308 -15.35 -28.10 9.31
CA PHE A 308 -15.34 -27.38 8.03
C PHE A 308 -15.98 -26.00 8.15
N GLN A 309 -15.22 -24.93 7.89
CA GLN A 309 -15.75 -23.57 7.77
C GLN A 309 -15.89 -23.18 6.30
N THR A 310 -17.13 -23.20 5.80
CA THR A 310 -17.50 -22.53 4.55
C THR A 310 -17.56 -21.02 4.79
N LEU A 311 -16.91 -20.20 3.95
CA LEU A 311 -16.88 -18.75 4.14
C LEU A 311 -18.07 -18.03 3.47
N ASN A 312 -18.68 -18.62 2.44
CA ASN A 312 -19.79 -17.98 1.74
C ASN A 312 -21.00 -17.77 2.67
N GLY A 313 -21.49 -16.53 2.79
CA GLY A 313 -22.54 -16.19 3.75
C GLY A 313 -22.16 -16.37 5.23
N ALA A 314 -20.85 -16.42 5.55
CA ALA A 314 -20.34 -16.61 6.90
C ALA A 314 -19.07 -15.77 7.22
N VAL A 315 -18.67 -14.84 6.34
CA VAL A 315 -17.46 -14.00 6.55
C VAL A 315 -17.51 -13.26 7.88
N ASP A 316 -18.65 -12.66 8.23
CA ASP A 316 -18.82 -11.91 9.49
C ASP A 316 -18.83 -12.79 10.75
N GLU A 317 -18.90 -14.12 10.61
CA GLU A 317 -18.82 -15.08 11.71
C GLU A 317 -17.37 -15.50 12.01
N VAL A 318 -16.40 -15.18 11.15
CA VAL A 318 -15.05 -15.74 11.20
C VAL A 318 -14.02 -14.66 11.51
N HIS A 319 -13.16 -14.92 12.49
CA HIS A 319 -12.06 -14.03 12.86
C HIS A 319 -10.76 -14.81 13.10
N LEU A 320 -9.62 -14.10 13.05
CA LEU A 320 -8.31 -14.65 13.39
C LEU A 320 -8.17 -14.82 14.92
N ASN A 321 -7.94 -16.07 15.36
CA ASN A 321 -7.59 -16.43 16.73
C ASN A 321 -6.08 -16.66 16.83
N PHE A 322 -5.37 -15.73 17.47
CA PHE A 322 -3.93 -15.84 17.71
C PHE A 322 -3.68 -16.73 18.94
N GLU A 323 -2.97 -17.82 18.75
CA GLU A 323 -2.53 -18.77 19.77
C GLU A 323 -0.99 -18.75 19.84
N GLU A 324 -0.41 -19.33 20.88
CA GLU A 324 1.06 -19.40 21.00
C GLU A 324 1.64 -20.26 19.85
N GLY A 325 2.43 -19.62 18.98
CA GLY A 325 3.10 -20.27 17.85
C GLY A 325 2.22 -20.61 16.64
N LYS A 326 0.92 -20.28 16.64
CA LYS A 326 0.02 -20.49 15.49
C LYS A 326 -1.19 -19.55 15.49
N VAL A 327 -1.84 -19.40 14.33
CA VAL A 327 -3.09 -18.65 14.15
C VAL A 327 -4.15 -19.58 13.57
N ARG A 328 -5.38 -19.51 14.09
CA ARG A 328 -6.53 -20.27 13.61
C ARG A 328 -7.65 -19.35 13.17
N ALA A 329 -8.60 -19.89 12.41
CA ALA A 329 -9.93 -19.29 12.31
C ALA A 329 -10.73 -19.66 13.57
N ARG A 330 -11.56 -18.72 14.05
CA ARG A 330 -12.61 -18.99 15.04
C ARG A 330 -13.95 -18.56 14.46
N ASN A 331 -14.94 -19.45 14.52
CA ASN A 331 -16.33 -19.08 14.27
C ASN A 331 -16.91 -18.54 15.58
N SER A 332 -17.24 -17.25 15.62
CA SER A 332 -17.79 -16.57 16.80
C SER A 332 -19.26 -16.91 17.06
N MET A 333 -20.01 -17.33 16.03
CA MET A 333 -21.42 -17.69 16.14
C MET A 333 -21.65 -19.05 16.82
N TYR A 334 -20.74 -20.01 16.63
CA TYR A 334 -20.83 -21.35 17.23
C TYR A 334 -19.75 -21.65 18.28
N GLU A 335 -18.82 -20.71 18.48
CA GLU A 335 -17.64 -20.84 19.36
C GLU A 335 -16.78 -22.07 19.04
N THR A 336 -16.55 -22.28 17.74
CA THR A 336 -15.74 -23.38 17.20
C THR A 336 -14.42 -22.89 16.60
N LEU A 337 -13.40 -23.76 16.66
CA LEU A 337 -12.13 -23.61 15.96
C LEU A 337 -12.09 -24.64 14.82
N PRO A 338 -12.39 -24.28 13.55
CA PRO A 338 -12.44 -25.21 12.44
C PRO A 338 -11.09 -25.93 12.19
N ILE A 339 -11.14 -27.08 11.52
CA ILE A 339 -9.95 -27.78 11.01
C ILE A 339 -9.57 -27.26 9.63
N THR A 340 -10.55 -27.00 8.76
CA THR A 340 -10.34 -26.40 7.44
C THR A 340 -11.20 -25.16 7.25
N VAL A 341 -10.66 -24.22 6.48
CA VAL A 341 -11.38 -23.02 6.02
C VAL A 341 -11.46 -23.06 4.50
N LEU A 342 -12.68 -22.93 3.97
CA LEU A 342 -13.02 -23.09 2.56
C LEU A 342 -13.52 -21.75 2.01
N GLY A 343 -12.77 -21.16 1.09
CA GLY A 343 -13.06 -19.89 0.41
C GLY A 343 -14.09 -20.00 -0.71
N ASN A 344 -15.16 -20.75 -0.47
CA ASN A 344 -16.14 -21.12 -1.48
C ASN A 344 -16.87 -19.90 -2.09
N GLY A 345 -17.21 -20.00 -3.37
CA GLY A 345 -17.88 -18.94 -4.13
C GLY A 345 -17.06 -17.63 -4.18
N PRO A 346 -17.64 -16.46 -3.82
CA PRO A 346 -16.98 -15.17 -3.95
C PRO A 346 -15.97 -14.85 -2.83
N THR A 347 -15.68 -15.78 -1.92
CA THR A 347 -14.93 -15.48 -0.67
C THR A 347 -13.42 -15.72 -0.73
N LYS A 348 -12.88 -16.06 -1.90
CA LYS A 348 -11.45 -16.33 -2.14
C LYS A 348 -10.52 -15.22 -1.64
N ILE A 349 -10.92 -13.94 -1.74
CA ILE A 349 -10.12 -12.80 -1.25
C ILE A 349 -10.02 -12.82 0.28
N TYR A 350 -11.11 -13.15 0.99
CA TYR A 350 -11.09 -13.27 2.45
C TYR A 350 -10.26 -14.48 2.90
N LEU A 351 -10.30 -15.59 2.15
CA LEU A 351 -9.39 -16.71 2.37
C LEU A 351 -7.91 -16.31 2.13
N ASN A 352 -7.61 -15.45 1.15
CA ASN A 352 -6.26 -14.93 0.95
C ASN A 352 -5.78 -14.11 2.16
N TYR A 353 -6.64 -13.25 2.73
CA TYR A 353 -6.37 -12.56 3.98
C TYR A 353 -6.08 -13.54 5.14
N LEU A 354 -6.97 -14.50 5.39
CA LEU A 354 -6.77 -15.50 6.45
C LEU A 354 -5.50 -16.34 6.24
N GLY A 355 -5.18 -16.67 4.99
CA GLY A 355 -3.99 -17.42 4.59
C GLY A 355 -2.66 -16.67 4.76
N ASN A 356 -2.66 -15.35 4.98
CA ASN A 356 -1.47 -14.61 5.39
C ASN A 356 -1.05 -14.89 6.84
N TYR A 357 -1.92 -15.55 7.62
CA TYR A 357 -1.73 -15.85 9.04
C TYR A 357 -1.77 -17.35 9.33
N ILE A 358 -2.82 -18.03 8.84
CA ILE A 358 -3.13 -19.42 9.19
C ILE A 358 -2.27 -20.42 8.37
N PRO A 359 -1.73 -21.50 8.99
CA PRO A 359 -1.71 -21.78 10.42
C PRO A 359 -0.55 -21.08 11.14
N ASN A 360 0.52 -20.72 10.44
CA ASN A 360 1.73 -20.14 11.03
C ASN A 360 2.43 -19.14 10.09
N ALA A 361 1.77 -18.70 9.02
CA ALA A 361 2.35 -17.84 7.99
C ALA A 361 2.90 -16.54 8.59
N TRP A 362 2.12 -15.93 9.48
CA TRP A 362 2.53 -14.83 10.34
C TRP A 362 1.99 -15.02 11.77
N THR A 363 2.86 -14.93 12.78
CA THR A 363 2.51 -15.02 14.21
C THR A 363 3.02 -13.80 14.98
N ARG A 364 2.56 -13.60 16.22
CA ARG A 364 3.02 -12.49 17.06
C ARG A 364 4.43 -12.71 17.59
N GLU A 365 4.81 -13.97 17.77
CA GLU A 365 6.05 -14.38 18.42
C GLU A 365 7.21 -14.46 17.43
N THR A 366 6.96 -14.93 16.20
CA THR A 366 8.01 -15.13 15.16
C THR A 366 7.89 -14.18 13.97
N GLY A 367 6.83 -13.37 13.89
CA GLY A 367 6.51 -12.62 12.67
C GLY A 367 6.22 -13.57 11.50
N CYS A 368 6.62 -13.18 10.30
CA CYS A 368 6.42 -13.97 9.08
C CYS A 368 7.38 -15.18 9.01
N SER A 369 6.89 -16.38 9.30
CA SER A 369 7.72 -17.61 9.23
C SER A 369 7.95 -18.13 7.80
N ILE A 370 7.15 -17.66 6.83
CA ILE A 370 7.16 -18.16 5.45
C ILE A 370 7.87 -17.23 4.46
N CYS A 371 8.32 -16.07 4.93
CA CYS A 371 8.94 -15.03 4.08
C CYS A 371 10.36 -15.36 3.62
N ASP A 372 11.01 -16.33 4.26
CA ASP A 372 12.34 -16.83 3.92
C ASP A 372 12.28 -18.22 3.24
N LEU A 373 11.07 -18.73 2.98
CA LEU A 373 10.88 -19.98 2.25
C LEU A 373 10.98 -19.75 0.74
N ASP A 374 11.72 -20.65 0.09
CA ASP A 374 11.91 -20.70 -1.36
C ASP A 374 12.45 -19.37 -1.95
N MET A 375 13.36 -18.71 -1.23
CA MET A 375 14.06 -17.54 -1.76
C MET A 375 15.15 -17.92 -2.76
N LEU A 376 15.34 -17.11 -3.80
CA LEU A 376 16.47 -17.22 -4.72
C LEU A 376 17.71 -16.60 -4.08
N ASP A 377 18.88 -17.22 -4.27
CA ASP A 377 20.17 -16.68 -3.83
C ASP A 377 20.92 -16.08 -5.03
N LEU A 378 20.77 -14.76 -5.23
CA LEU A 378 21.45 -14.01 -6.28
C LEU A 378 22.97 -13.89 -6.07
N SER A 379 23.54 -14.40 -4.98
CA SER A 379 25.01 -14.53 -4.84
C SER A 379 25.57 -15.79 -5.52
N THR A 380 24.71 -16.76 -5.84
CA THR A 380 25.11 -18.04 -6.44
C THR A 380 24.98 -18.10 -7.97
N VAL A 381 24.30 -17.13 -8.58
CA VAL A 381 24.06 -17.10 -10.03
C VAL A 381 25.30 -16.64 -10.79
N THR A 382 25.62 -17.31 -11.91
CA THR A 382 26.74 -16.93 -12.78
C THR A 382 26.43 -15.73 -13.68
N GLU A 383 25.16 -15.60 -14.08
CA GLU A 383 24.60 -14.44 -14.78
C GLU A 383 23.38 -13.95 -13.99
N TYR A 384 23.24 -12.64 -13.82
CA TYR A 384 22.07 -12.06 -13.16
C TYR A 384 20.82 -12.20 -14.06
N PRO A 385 19.64 -12.51 -13.48
CA PRO A 385 18.41 -12.59 -14.26
C PRO A 385 18.14 -11.32 -15.06
N ARG A 386 17.72 -11.45 -16.31
CA ARG A 386 17.47 -10.28 -17.16
C ARG A 386 16.14 -9.63 -16.82
N VAL A 387 16.19 -8.31 -16.61
CA VAL A 387 15.03 -7.51 -16.19
C VAL A 387 14.67 -6.49 -17.27
N LYS A 388 13.37 -6.39 -17.57
CA LYS A 388 12.79 -5.31 -18.38
C LYS A 388 12.05 -4.35 -17.47
N ILE A 389 12.57 -3.14 -17.32
CA ILE A 389 11.96 -2.08 -16.52
C ILE A 389 10.97 -1.33 -17.42
N GLY A 390 9.69 -1.35 -17.08
CA GLY A 390 8.66 -0.50 -17.68
C GLY A 390 8.48 0.75 -16.83
N VAL A 391 8.85 1.90 -17.38
CA VAL A 391 8.70 3.23 -16.75
C VAL A 391 7.49 3.93 -17.36
N PHE A 392 6.60 4.43 -16.51
CA PHE A 392 5.35 5.08 -16.91
C PHE A 392 5.28 6.52 -16.38
N ILE A 393 5.25 7.49 -17.29
CA ILE A 393 5.15 8.93 -17.01
C ILE A 393 3.84 9.41 -17.63
N GLU A 394 2.75 9.15 -16.91
CA GLU A 394 1.39 9.28 -17.44
C GLU A 394 0.68 10.59 -17.06
N GLN A 395 1.36 11.45 -16.30
CA GLN A 395 0.88 12.75 -15.82
C GLN A 395 2.09 13.61 -15.41
N PRO A 396 1.95 14.96 -15.34
CA PRO A 396 3.01 15.83 -14.84
C PRO A 396 3.44 15.42 -13.43
N THR A 397 4.72 15.12 -13.26
CA THR A 397 5.25 14.51 -12.04
C THR A 397 6.47 15.29 -11.49
N PRO A 398 6.42 15.78 -10.24
CA PRO A 398 7.54 16.45 -9.60
C PRO A 398 8.82 15.62 -9.57
N PHE A 399 9.98 16.28 -9.59
CA PHE A 399 11.30 15.68 -9.39
C PHE A 399 11.65 14.54 -10.37
N LEU A 400 11.02 14.48 -11.56
CA LEU A 400 11.29 13.44 -12.56
C LEU A 400 12.80 13.27 -12.89
N PRO A 401 13.65 14.33 -12.98
CA PRO A 401 15.09 14.15 -13.17
C PRO A 401 15.74 13.27 -12.10
N LYS A 402 15.32 13.40 -10.84
CA LYS A 402 15.79 12.55 -9.73
C LYS A 402 15.24 11.13 -9.81
N PHE A 403 13.98 10.95 -10.20
CA PHE A 403 13.42 9.62 -10.46
C PHE A 403 14.25 8.88 -11.51
N LEU A 404 14.53 9.53 -12.64
CA LEU A 404 15.32 8.99 -13.75
C LEU A 404 16.76 8.69 -13.33
N ASP A 405 17.42 9.59 -12.58
CA ASP A 405 18.76 9.33 -12.05
C ASP A 405 18.77 8.19 -11.01
N ARG A 406 17.72 8.04 -10.19
CA ARG A 406 17.58 6.92 -9.22
C ARG A 406 17.58 5.55 -9.93
N LEU A 407 16.99 5.43 -11.13
CA LEU A 407 17.07 4.19 -11.95
C LEU A 407 18.53 3.80 -12.27
N LEU A 408 19.39 4.78 -12.54
CA LEU A 408 20.82 4.56 -12.75
C LEU A 408 21.56 4.15 -11.46
N THR A 409 21.04 4.53 -10.28
CA THR A 409 21.61 4.14 -8.98
C THR A 409 21.14 2.80 -8.42
N LEU A 410 20.17 2.13 -9.04
CA LEU A 410 19.72 0.78 -8.61
C LEU A 410 20.90 -0.19 -8.53
N ASP A 411 21.03 -0.91 -7.41
CA ASP A 411 22.04 -1.94 -7.17
C ASP A 411 21.66 -3.22 -7.94
N TYR A 412 21.87 -3.18 -9.25
CA TYR A 412 21.67 -4.29 -10.19
C TYR A 412 22.60 -4.10 -11.41
N PRO A 413 23.18 -5.17 -11.99
CA PRO A 413 24.05 -5.06 -13.17
C PRO A 413 23.31 -4.42 -14.35
N LYS A 414 23.87 -3.35 -14.93
CA LYS A 414 23.18 -2.52 -15.95
C LYS A 414 23.08 -3.21 -17.31
N GLU A 415 24.02 -4.11 -17.58
CA GLU A 415 24.06 -5.03 -18.72
C GLU A 415 22.91 -6.06 -18.71
N ALA A 416 22.38 -6.39 -17.52
CA ALA A 416 21.21 -7.26 -17.33
C ALA A 416 19.88 -6.48 -17.38
N LEU A 417 19.93 -5.15 -17.50
CA LEU A 417 18.74 -4.30 -17.59
C LEU A 417 18.42 -3.93 -19.05
N SER A 418 17.12 -3.89 -19.33
CA SER A 418 16.54 -3.18 -20.47
C SER A 418 15.45 -2.24 -19.95
N VAL A 419 15.26 -1.08 -20.57
CA VAL A 419 14.29 -0.07 -20.14
C VAL A 419 13.33 0.24 -21.28
N PHE A 420 12.05 0.23 -20.97
CA PHE A 420 10.97 0.79 -21.76
C PHE A 420 10.46 2.02 -21.01
N ILE A 421 10.40 3.18 -21.66
CA ILE A 421 9.81 4.40 -21.10
C ILE A 421 8.61 4.78 -21.96
N HIS A 422 7.43 4.85 -21.34
CA HIS A 422 6.30 5.58 -21.88
C HIS A 422 6.24 6.97 -21.23
N ASN A 423 5.98 7.98 -22.05
CA ASN A 423 5.80 9.35 -21.60
C ASN A 423 4.63 9.99 -22.34
N ASN A 424 3.56 10.27 -21.60
CA ASN A 424 2.40 10.98 -22.09
C ASN A 424 2.59 12.51 -22.07
N GLU A 425 3.62 13.01 -21.40
CA GLU A 425 3.78 14.43 -21.08
C GLU A 425 4.86 15.15 -21.89
N VAL A 426 4.45 16.08 -22.77
CA VAL A 426 5.36 16.94 -23.55
C VAL A 426 6.32 17.72 -22.63
N TYR A 427 5.85 18.15 -21.45
CA TYR A 427 6.68 18.81 -20.43
C TYR A 427 7.90 17.97 -20.00
N HIS A 428 7.79 16.64 -20.03
CA HIS A 428 8.84 15.73 -19.57
C HIS A 428 9.83 15.25 -20.64
N GLU A 429 9.59 15.53 -21.92
CA GLU A 429 10.53 15.22 -23.02
C GLU A 429 11.94 15.79 -22.75
N LYS A 430 12.03 17.03 -22.25
CA LYS A 430 13.30 17.69 -21.91
C LYS A 430 14.10 16.92 -20.84
N HIS A 431 13.41 16.23 -19.93
CA HIS A 431 14.00 15.44 -18.86
C HIS A 431 14.44 14.06 -19.36
N ILE A 432 13.60 13.41 -20.16
CA ILE A 432 13.87 12.10 -20.75
C ILE A 432 15.07 12.18 -21.70
N LYS A 433 15.17 13.24 -22.51
CA LYS A 433 16.34 13.48 -23.37
C LYS A 433 17.64 13.59 -22.56
N LYS A 434 17.64 14.36 -21.46
CA LYS A 434 18.79 14.46 -20.54
C LYS A 434 19.16 13.11 -19.93
N PHE A 435 18.18 12.29 -19.55
CA PHE A 435 18.41 10.93 -19.05
C PHE A 435 18.99 10.00 -20.12
N TRP A 436 18.42 9.98 -21.34
CA TRP A 436 18.87 9.12 -22.43
C TRP A 436 20.35 9.34 -22.78
N GLU A 437 20.79 10.59 -22.82
CA GLU A 437 22.20 10.96 -23.04
C GLU A 437 23.14 10.35 -21.98
N LYS A 438 22.72 10.33 -20.70
CA LYS A 438 23.46 9.66 -19.61
C LYS A 438 23.42 8.12 -19.74
N ALA A 439 22.23 7.57 -20.03
CA ALA A 439 21.93 6.16 -19.85
C ALA A 439 22.30 5.27 -21.04
N LYS A 440 22.35 5.81 -22.27
CA LYS A 440 22.50 5.03 -23.53
C LYS A 440 23.77 4.18 -23.64
N ASN A 441 24.83 4.53 -22.89
CA ASN A 441 26.08 3.77 -22.85
C ASN A 441 26.18 2.81 -21.65
N MET A 442 25.22 2.87 -20.72
CA MET A 442 25.20 2.08 -19.49
C MET A 442 24.18 0.93 -19.56
N ILE A 443 23.03 1.16 -20.21
CA ILE A 443 21.92 0.20 -20.28
C ILE A 443 21.83 -0.38 -21.70
N ARG A 444 21.70 -1.71 -21.79
CA ARG A 444 21.81 -2.45 -23.06
C ARG A 444 20.77 -2.06 -24.12
N ASN A 445 19.54 -1.77 -23.70
CA ASN A 445 18.45 -1.40 -24.59
C ASN A 445 17.53 -0.41 -23.88
N ILE A 446 17.30 0.76 -24.49
CA ILE A 446 16.37 1.79 -24.02
C ILE A 446 15.39 2.07 -25.17
N LYS A 447 14.12 1.68 -25.01
CA LYS A 447 13.03 2.07 -25.90
C LYS A 447 12.25 3.19 -25.23
N ILE A 448 12.06 4.30 -25.93
CA ILE A 448 11.22 5.43 -25.51
C ILE A 448 10.02 5.48 -26.45
N VAL A 449 8.84 5.76 -25.90
CA VAL A 449 7.59 6.05 -26.59
C VAL A 449 7.09 7.37 -26.02
N GLY A 450 7.04 8.42 -26.84
CA GLY A 450 6.66 9.75 -26.41
C GLY A 450 5.18 10.07 -26.65
N PRO A 451 4.75 11.32 -26.34
CA PRO A 451 3.35 11.74 -26.43
C PRO A 451 2.81 11.70 -27.87
N GLU A 452 3.70 11.76 -28.86
CA GLU A 452 3.37 11.73 -30.29
C GLU A 452 2.66 10.46 -30.76
N GLU A 453 2.85 9.34 -30.05
CA GLU A 453 2.19 8.06 -30.36
C GLU A 453 0.76 7.98 -29.80
N ASN A 454 0.35 8.94 -28.93
CA ASN A 454 -1.00 9.10 -28.39
C ASN A 454 -1.63 7.79 -27.87
N LEU A 455 -0.86 7.04 -27.07
CA LEU A 455 -1.32 5.81 -26.43
C LEU A 455 -2.05 6.12 -25.13
N SER A 456 -3.13 5.40 -24.82
CA SER A 456 -3.67 5.40 -23.46
C SER A 456 -2.70 4.71 -22.49
N GLN A 457 -2.76 5.08 -21.20
CA GLN A 457 -1.99 4.43 -20.14
C GLN A 457 -2.10 2.89 -20.19
N ALA A 458 -3.29 2.37 -20.50
CA ALA A 458 -3.54 0.94 -20.59
C ALA A 458 -2.84 0.29 -21.81
N GLU A 459 -2.82 0.95 -22.96
CA GLU A 459 -2.09 0.48 -24.15
C GLU A 459 -0.58 0.52 -23.94
N ALA A 460 -0.08 1.59 -23.30
CA ALA A 460 1.33 1.72 -22.92
C ALA A 460 1.76 0.61 -21.95
N ARG A 461 1.01 0.37 -20.87
CA ARG A 461 1.29 -0.70 -19.89
C ARG A 461 1.19 -2.09 -20.52
N ASN A 462 0.17 -2.34 -21.35
CA ASN A 462 0.07 -3.55 -22.15
C ASN A 462 1.31 -3.72 -23.06
N MET A 463 1.79 -2.66 -23.74
CA MET A 463 2.99 -2.71 -24.58
C MET A 463 4.26 -3.04 -23.78
N GLY A 464 4.50 -2.34 -22.67
CA GLY A 464 5.67 -2.55 -21.81
C GLY A 464 5.77 -3.99 -21.30
N MET A 465 4.65 -4.54 -20.83
CA MET A 465 4.55 -5.92 -20.35
C MET A 465 4.69 -6.95 -21.48
N ASP A 466 4.07 -6.69 -22.64
CA ASP A 466 4.13 -7.57 -23.82
C ASP A 466 5.56 -7.65 -24.41
N LEU A 467 6.34 -6.57 -24.32
CA LEU A 467 7.77 -6.57 -24.67
C LEU A 467 8.60 -7.50 -23.78
N CYS A 468 8.18 -7.84 -22.56
CA CYS A 468 8.82 -8.89 -21.76
C CYS A 468 8.21 -10.28 -22.06
N ARG A 469 6.89 -10.36 -22.30
CA ARG A 469 6.22 -11.62 -22.66
C ARG A 469 6.82 -12.25 -23.91
N GLN A 470 7.06 -11.46 -24.96
CA GLN A 470 7.59 -11.90 -26.26
C GLN A 470 9.10 -12.18 -26.27
N ASP A 471 9.80 -11.86 -25.18
CA ASP A 471 11.25 -12.00 -25.05
C ASP A 471 11.54 -13.15 -24.10
N ASP A 472 11.87 -14.34 -24.63
CA ASP A 472 12.16 -15.52 -23.82
C ASP A 472 13.34 -15.30 -22.86
N ALA A 473 14.26 -14.40 -23.21
CA ALA A 473 15.35 -14.00 -22.34
C ALA A 473 14.95 -12.96 -21.27
N CYS A 474 13.71 -12.45 -21.26
CA CYS A 474 13.18 -11.63 -20.18
C CYS A 474 12.65 -12.53 -19.05
N GLU A 475 13.37 -12.55 -17.93
CA GLU A 475 13.00 -13.36 -16.75
C GLU A 475 12.10 -12.60 -15.79
N TYR A 476 12.24 -11.27 -15.73
CA TYR A 476 11.41 -10.40 -14.88
C TYR A 476 11.01 -9.11 -15.61
N TYR A 477 9.75 -8.72 -15.43
CA TYR A 477 9.21 -7.42 -15.79
C TYR A 477 9.03 -6.57 -14.54
N PHE A 478 9.66 -5.40 -14.47
CA PHE A 478 9.59 -4.48 -13.34
C PHE A 478 8.86 -3.21 -13.78
N SER A 479 7.59 -3.09 -13.43
CA SER A 479 6.81 -1.87 -13.68
C SER A 479 7.09 -0.84 -12.58
N ILE A 480 7.30 0.42 -12.95
CA ILE A 480 7.47 1.53 -12.02
C ILE A 480 6.94 2.84 -12.63
N ASP A 481 6.11 3.53 -11.86
CA ASP A 481 5.51 4.80 -12.22
C ASP A 481 6.36 5.97 -11.71
N ALA A 482 6.29 7.10 -12.39
CA ALA A 482 7.11 8.28 -12.11
C ALA A 482 6.95 8.85 -10.68
N ASP A 483 5.81 8.59 -10.02
CA ASP A 483 5.50 9.07 -8.67
C ASP A 483 6.11 8.19 -7.55
N VAL A 484 6.88 7.15 -7.91
CA VAL A 484 7.56 6.25 -6.97
C VAL A 484 8.99 6.70 -6.69
N VAL A 485 9.24 7.08 -5.44
CA VAL A 485 10.56 7.44 -4.95
C VAL A 485 11.22 6.24 -4.28
N LEU A 486 12.02 5.49 -5.06
CA LEU A 486 12.89 4.44 -4.53
C LEU A 486 14.08 5.05 -3.78
N THR A 487 14.11 4.83 -2.46
CA THR A 487 15.21 5.23 -1.57
C THR A 487 16.20 4.09 -1.35
N ASN A 488 15.74 2.84 -1.47
CA ASN A 488 16.55 1.64 -1.31
C ASN A 488 17.04 1.13 -2.69
N PRO A 489 18.33 1.26 -3.01
CA PRO A 489 18.86 0.83 -4.32
C PRO A 489 18.78 -0.68 -4.52
N LYS A 490 18.64 -1.48 -3.45
CA LYS A 490 18.55 -2.94 -3.50
C LYS A 490 17.15 -3.48 -3.81
N THR A 491 16.15 -2.60 -3.97
CA THR A 491 14.74 -2.97 -4.17
C THR A 491 14.57 -4.09 -5.21
N LEU A 492 15.22 -3.98 -6.37
CA LEU A 492 15.07 -4.97 -7.44
C LEU A 492 15.63 -6.35 -7.06
N LYS A 493 16.79 -6.43 -6.39
CA LYS A 493 17.36 -7.69 -5.88
C LYS A 493 16.40 -8.34 -4.88
N ILE A 494 15.97 -7.58 -3.87
CA ILE A 494 15.07 -8.06 -2.79
C ILE A 494 13.76 -8.64 -3.35
N LEU A 495 13.17 -8.00 -4.36
CA LEU A 495 11.93 -8.48 -4.99
C LEU A 495 12.15 -9.76 -5.82
N ILE A 496 13.29 -9.90 -6.49
CA ILE A 496 13.67 -11.12 -7.22
C ILE A 496 13.96 -12.27 -6.25
N GLU A 497 14.74 -12.01 -5.19
CA GLU A 497 15.10 -12.97 -4.14
C GLU A 497 13.86 -13.55 -3.46
N GLN A 498 12.79 -12.78 -3.31
CA GLN A 498 11.49 -13.25 -2.80
C GLN A 498 10.75 -14.26 -3.70
N ASN A 499 11.21 -14.51 -4.92
CA ASN A 499 10.78 -15.63 -5.79
C ASN A 499 9.27 -15.74 -6.09
N ARG A 500 8.47 -14.67 -5.90
CA ARG A 500 7.02 -14.68 -6.13
C ARG A 500 6.68 -14.44 -7.61
N LYS A 501 5.49 -14.86 -8.05
CA LYS A 501 5.00 -14.61 -9.43
C LYS A 501 4.77 -13.14 -9.70
N ILE A 502 4.12 -12.46 -8.76
CA ILE A 502 3.85 -11.03 -8.77
C ILE A 502 4.13 -10.49 -7.36
N ILE A 503 5.01 -9.49 -7.23
CA ILE A 503 5.35 -8.86 -5.95
C ILE A 503 5.64 -7.37 -6.08
N ALA A 504 5.06 -6.58 -5.19
CA ALA A 504 5.29 -5.14 -5.04
C ALA A 504 6.08 -4.85 -3.75
N PRO A 505 6.98 -3.85 -3.75
CA PRO A 505 7.50 -3.26 -2.52
C PRO A 505 6.44 -2.31 -1.93
N LEU A 506 6.31 -2.27 -0.61
CA LEU A 506 5.48 -1.24 0.04
C LEU A 506 6.12 0.13 -0.10
N VAL A 507 5.38 1.07 -0.70
CA VAL A 507 5.68 2.50 -0.70
C VAL A 507 4.46 3.28 -0.22
N THR A 508 4.70 4.29 0.61
CA THR A 508 3.66 5.08 1.28
C THR A 508 3.83 6.57 0.98
N ARG A 509 2.74 7.33 0.95
CA ARG A 509 2.83 8.80 0.85
C ARG A 509 3.24 9.37 2.20
N HIS A 510 4.29 10.20 2.23
CA HIS A 510 4.90 10.68 3.47
C HIS A 510 3.86 11.31 4.43
N GLY A 511 3.90 10.90 5.70
CA GLY A 511 3.00 11.36 6.76
C GLY A 511 1.53 10.92 6.61
N LYS A 512 1.21 10.02 5.67
CA LYS A 512 -0.16 9.55 5.38
C LYS A 512 -0.22 8.02 5.36
N LEU A 513 -1.43 7.46 5.46
CA LEU A 513 -1.66 6.01 5.33
C LEU A 513 -1.79 5.54 3.87
N TRP A 514 -1.94 6.46 2.91
CA TRP A 514 -2.06 6.14 1.49
C TRP A 514 -0.81 5.41 0.99
N SER A 515 -1.00 4.26 0.34
CA SER A 515 0.06 3.38 -0.12
C SER A 515 -0.36 2.65 -1.40
N ASN A 516 0.61 2.03 -2.07
CA ASN A 516 0.45 1.36 -3.37
C ASN A 516 -0.27 0.00 -3.32
N PHE A 517 -1.10 -0.26 -2.31
CA PHE A 517 -1.89 -1.50 -2.22
C PHE A 517 -3.21 -1.30 -1.48
N TRP A 518 -4.17 -2.20 -1.72
CA TRP A 518 -5.39 -2.34 -0.92
C TRP A 518 -5.41 -3.73 -0.27
N GLY A 519 -5.76 -3.80 1.02
CA GLY A 519 -5.87 -5.08 1.74
C GLY A 519 -7.21 -5.79 1.56
N ALA A 520 -8.27 -5.08 1.17
CA ALA A 520 -9.60 -5.63 0.94
C ALA A 520 -10.28 -4.94 -0.26
N LEU A 521 -11.38 -5.54 -0.75
CA LEU A 521 -12.26 -4.93 -1.75
C LEU A 521 -13.68 -4.75 -1.19
N SER A 522 -14.40 -3.75 -1.67
CA SER A 522 -15.85 -3.65 -1.52
C SER A 522 -16.57 -4.73 -2.34
N PRO A 523 -17.88 -4.98 -2.11
CA PRO A 523 -18.67 -5.89 -2.95
C PRO A 523 -18.65 -5.53 -4.45
N ASP A 524 -18.50 -4.25 -4.78
CA ASP A 524 -18.40 -3.73 -6.15
C ASP A 524 -16.96 -3.85 -6.73
N GLY A 525 -16.00 -4.37 -5.96
CA GLY A 525 -14.62 -4.58 -6.38
C GLY A 525 -13.68 -3.37 -6.22
N TYR A 526 -14.14 -2.28 -5.59
CA TYR A 526 -13.38 -1.06 -5.33
C TYR A 526 -12.65 -1.12 -3.97
N TYR A 527 -11.95 -0.04 -3.59
CA TYR A 527 -11.21 0.06 -2.32
C TYR A 527 -12.06 -0.31 -1.10
N ALA A 528 -11.52 -1.21 -0.28
CA ALA A 528 -11.89 -1.34 1.12
C ALA A 528 -10.63 -1.47 2.00
N ARG A 529 -10.73 -1.01 3.24
CA ARG A 529 -9.66 -1.18 4.23
C ARG A 529 -9.79 -2.55 4.90
N SER A 530 -8.73 -3.35 4.88
CA SER A 530 -8.65 -4.59 5.68
C SER A 530 -8.37 -4.27 7.16
N GLU A 531 -8.68 -5.23 8.04
CA GLU A 531 -8.44 -5.12 9.48
C GLU A 531 -6.97 -4.86 9.84
N ASP A 532 -6.04 -5.36 9.02
CA ASP A 532 -4.59 -5.30 9.21
C ASP A 532 -3.87 -4.20 8.39
N TYR A 533 -4.59 -3.44 7.57
CA TYR A 533 -4.00 -2.46 6.64
C TYR A 533 -3.07 -1.46 7.35
N ILE A 534 -3.52 -0.89 8.48
CA ILE A 534 -2.76 0.11 9.22
C ILE A 534 -1.50 -0.52 9.84
N ASP A 535 -1.62 -1.74 10.35
CA ASP A 535 -0.50 -2.47 10.95
C ASP A 535 0.58 -2.83 9.92
N ILE A 536 0.20 -3.14 8.68
CA ILE A 536 1.13 -3.38 7.57
C ILE A 536 1.79 -2.06 7.13
N VAL A 537 1.00 -0.99 6.95
CA VAL A 537 1.49 0.32 6.50
C VAL A 537 2.44 0.98 7.52
N GLN A 538 2.20 0.79 8.82
CA GLN A 538 3.03 1.34 9.90
C GLN A 538 4.22 0.46 10.30
N GLY A 539 4.32 -0.76 9.75
CA GLY A 539 5.37 -1.72 10.13
C GLY A 539 5.14 -2.42 11.49
N ASN A 540 3.95 -2.33 12.08
CA ASN A 540 3.57 -3.11 13.26
C ASN A 540 3.53 -4.63 12.93
N ARG A 541 3.16 -4.96 11.69
CA ARG A 541 3.22 -6.33 11.14
C ARG A 541 4.09 -6.33 9.89
N VAL A 542 5.25 -6.98 9.97
CA VAL A 542 6.22 -7.07 8.88
C VAL A 542 6.19 -8.46 8.23
N GLY A 543 6.17 -8.51 6.90
CA GLY A 543 6.03 -9.75 6.14
C GLY A 543 5.88 -9.56 4.63
N VAL A 544 5.31 -10.59 4.00
CA VAL A 544 4.99 -10.68 2.56
C VAL A 544 3.53 -11.14 2.48
N TRP A 545 2.67 -10.26 1.99
CA TRP A 545 1.22 -10.35 2.18
C TRP A 545 0.52 -10.57 0.85
N ASN A 546 -0.28 -11.63 0.72
CA ASN A 546 -1.18 -11.84 -0.42
C ASN A 546 -2.33 -10.82 -0.35
N ILE A 547 -2.49 -10.03 -1.42
CA ILE A 547 -3.35 -8.85 -1.46
C ILE A 547 -4.23 -8.82 -2.72
N PRO A 548 -5.42 -8.21 -2.65
CA PRO A 548 -6.30 -8.11 -3.81
C PRO A 548 -5.91 -7.04 -4.85
N TYR A 549 -5.15 -6.00 -4.48
CA TYR A 549 -4.81 -4.90 -5.39
C TYR A 549 -3.46 -4.27 -5.05
N MET A 550 -2.67 -3.98 -6.09
CA MET A 550 -1.40 -3.26 -6.06
C MET A 550 -1.35 -2.25 -7.21
N ALA A 551 -0.55 -1.19 -7.07
CA ALA A 551 -0.35 -0.15 -8.09
C ALA A 551 1.08 0.42 -8.03
N ASN A 552 1.38 1.38 -8.90
CA ASN A 552 2.61 2.20 -8.98
C ASN A 552 3.95 1.46 -9.22
N ILE A 553 4.21 0.34 -8.55
CA ILE A 553 5.47 -0.40 -8.61
C ILE A 553 5.27 -1.88 -8.31
N TYR A 554 5.69 -2.75 -9.22
CA TYR A 554 5.60 -4.21 -9.07
C TYR A 554 6.54 -4.97 -10.00
N LEU A 555 6.97 -6.13 -9.54
CA LEU A 555 7.77 -7.11 -10.27
C LEU A 555 6.88 -8.31 -10.66
N ILE A 556 6.93 -8.72 -11.92
CA ILE A 556 6.25 -9.90 -12.46
C ILE A 556 7.28 -10.85 -13.08
N LYS A 557 7.18 -12.15 -12.78
CA LYS A 557 7.98 -13.19 -13.46
C LYS A 557 7.58 -13.30 -14.94
N GLY A 558 8.56 -13.22 -15.84
CA GLY A 558 8.37 -13.42 -17.28
C GLY A 558 7.77 -14.79 -17.61
N GLN A 559 8.10 -15.83 -16.83
CA GLN A 559 7.45 -17.15 -16.97
C GLN A 559 5.94 -17.09 -16.71
N THR A 560 5.49 -16.32 -15.71
CA THR A 560 4.05 -16.12 -15.45
C THR A 560 3.37 -15.40 -16.61
N LEU A 561 4.03 -14.40 -17.23
CA LEU A 561 3.54 -13.76 -18.46
C LEU A 561 3.42 -14.72 -19.66
N ARG A 562 4.30 -15.72 -19.77
CA ARG A 562 4.29 -16.69 -20.89
C ARG A 562 3.40 -17.92 -20.65
N SER A 563 3.16 -18.31 -19.39
CA SER A 563 2.47 -19.56 -19.04
C SER A 563 1.06 -19.38 -18.47
N GLU A 564 0.81 -18.31 -17.72
CA GLU A 564 -0.46 -18.04 -17.03
C GLU A 564 -1.16 -16.81 -17.63
N MET A 565 -0.44 -15.69 -17.77
CA MET A 565 -0.95 -14.40 -18.26
C MET A 565 -0.62 -14.18 -19.74
N LYS A 566 -1.12 -15.09 -20.60
CA LYS A 566 -0.77 -15.20 -22.03
C LYS A 566 -1.35 -14.09 -22.91
N GLU A 567 -2.52 -13.56 -22.56
CA GLU A 567 -3.21 -12.57 -23.40
C GLU A 567 -2.46 -11.25 -23.44
N LYS A 568 -2.55 -10.52 -24.55
CA LYS A 568 -1.88 -9.22 -24.63
C LYS A 568 -2.50 -8.17 -23.70
N ASN A 569 -3.83 -8.20 -23.57
CA ASN A 569 -4.61 -7.14 -22.94
C ASN A 569 -5.06 -7.50 -21.52
N TYR A 570 -4.35 -6.98 -20.51
CA TYR A 570 -4.74 -7.07 -19.11
C TYR A 570 -5.00 -5.73 -18.43
N PHE A 571 -4.57 -4.62 -19.06
CA PHE A 571 -4.77 -3.27 -18.53
C PHE A 571 -6.04 -2.58 -19.04
N MET A 572 -6.77 -3.13 -20.02
CA MET A 572 -8.08 -2.60 -20.43
C MET A 572 -9.20 -3.57 -20.06
N ARG A 573 -10.13 -3.14 -19.20
CA ARG A 573 -11.33 -3.90 -18.85
C ARG A 573 -12.47 -3.01 -18.37
N ASP A 574 -13.66 -3.18 -18.97
CA ASP A 574 -14.88 -2.48 -18.60
C ASP A 574 -14.69 -0.94 -18.55
N LYS A 575 -14.88 -0.33 -17.38
CA LYS A 575 -14.55 1.07 -17.06
C LYS A 575 -13.57 1.17 -15.87
N LEU A 576 -12.81 0.10 -15.62
CA LEU A 576 -11.81 0.09 -14.54
C LEU A 576 -10.58 0.89 -14.98
N ASP A 577 -9.88 1.49 -14.01
CA ASP A 577 -8.53 1.99 -14.27
C ASP A 577 -7.56 0.85 -14.60
N PRO A 578 -6.39 1.15 -15.21
CA PRO A 578 -5.47 0.12 -15.69
C PRO A 578 -5.00 -0.86 -14.60
N ASP A 579 -4.74 -0.37 -13.39
CA ASP A 579 -4.21 -1.20 -12.30
C ASP A 579 -5.33 -2.05 -11.66
N MET A 580 -6.55 -1.53 -11.53
CA MET A 580 -7.73 -2.33 -11.17
C MET A 580 -8.00 -3.42 -12.21
N ALA A 581 -7.85 -3.13 -13.50
CA ALA A 581 -7.99 -4.11 -14.58
C ALA A 581 -6.93 -5.22 -14.48
N LEU A 582 -5.64 -4.87 -14.34
CA LEU A 582 -4.55 -5.84 -14.13
C LEU A 582 -4.84 -6.73 -12.91
N CYS A 583 -5.12 -6.12 -11.77
CA CYS A 583 -5.35 -6.82 -10.51
C CYS A 583 -6.56 -7.75 -10.60
N ARG A 584 -7.66 -7.31 -11.23
CA ARG A 584 -8.85 -8.14 -11.43
C ARG A 584 -8.56 -9.35 -12.32
N ASN A 585 -7.83 -9.14 -13.41
CA ASN A 585 -7.45 -10.21 -14.32
C ASN A 585 -6.54 -11.24 -13.62
N ALA A 586 -5.54 -10.80 -12.85
CA ALA A 586 -4.69 -11.70 -12.04
C ALA A 586 -5.51 -12.54 -11.04
N ARG A 587 -6.43 -11.90 -10.29
CA ARG A 587 -7.32 -12.60 -9.34
C ARG A 587 -8.23 -13.64 -10.02
N GLU A 588 -8.80 -13.32 -11.17
CA GLU A 588 -9.68 -14.24 -11.92
C GLU A 588 -8.90 -15.43 -12.52
N MET A 589 -7.62 -15.24 -12.87
CA MET A 589 -6.70 -16.33 -13.25
C MET A 589 -6.15 -17.13 -12.06
N GLY A 590 -6.42 -16.71 -10.82
CA GLY A 590 -5.91 -17.38 -9.61
C GLY A 590 -4.42 -17.13 -9.32
N VAL A 591 -3.82 -16.11 -9.95
CA VAL A 591 -2.44 -15.68 -9.70
C VAL A 591 -2.43 -14.74 -8.48
N PHE A 592 -1.64 -15.08 -7.47
CA PHE A 592 -1.52 -14.27 -6.26
C PHE A 592 -0.59 -13.08 -6.48
N MET A 593 -1.00 -11.93 -5.94
CA MET A 593 -0.23 -10.70 -5.91
C MET A 593 0.24 -10.47 -4.48
N TYR A 594 1.51 -10.14 -4.29
CA TYR A 594 2.10 -9.94 -2.97
C TYR A 594 2.57 -8.50 -2.77
N ILE A 595 2.45 -7.97 -1.56
CA ILE A 595 3.15 -6.75 -1.13
C ILE A 595 4.16 -7.14 -0.03
N THR A 596 5.38 -6.62 -0.09
CA THR A 596 6.38 -6.81 0.98
C THR A 596 6.70 -5.51 1.69
N ASN A 597 6.70 -5.56 3.02
CA ASN A 597 7.13 -4.46 3.89
C ASN A 597 8.32 -4.87 4.78
N ARG A 598 9.07 -5.90 4.39
CA ARG A 598 10.27 -6.39 5.12
C ARG A 598 11.42 -5.40 5.19
N HIS A 599 11.42 -4.40 4.31
CA HIS A 599 12.40 -3.32 4.26
C HIS A 599 11.68 -2.01 3.98
N GLU A 600 12.31 -0.89 4.35
CA GLU A 600 11.98 0.38 3.74
C GLU A 600 12.48 0.37 2.29
N PHE A 601 11.58 0.59 1.34
CA PHE A 601 11.89 0.63 -0.09
C PHE A 601 11.89 2.06 -0.64
N GLY A 602 10.92 2.86 -0.20
CA GLY A 602 10.63 4.15 -0.81
C GLY A 602 9.33 4.78 -0.31
N ARG A 603 8.90 5.79 -1.05
CA ARG A 603 7.70 6.59 -0.76
C ARG A 603 6.99 6.96 -2.07
N LEU A 604 5.74 7.39 -1.97
CA LEU A 604 4.98 8.01 -3.05
C LEU A 604 5.01 9.53 -2.90
N ILE A 605 5.25 10.24 -4.00
CA ILE A 605 5.08 11.70 -4.06
C ILE A 605 3.65 12.08 -4.45
N SER A 606 3.28 13.33 -4.17
CA SER A 606 2.07 13.95 -4.67
C SER A 606 2.30 14.46 -6.09
N THR A 607 1.45 14.07 -7.03
CA THR A 607 1.27 14.77 -8.32
C THR A 607 0.06 15.72 -8.29
N ALA A 608 -0.72 15.71 -7.21
CA ALA A 608 -1.92 16.52 -7.07
C ALA A 608 -1.57 18.02 -7.13
N ASN A 609 -2.28 18.75 -8.00
CA ASN A 609 -2.07 20.18 -8.25
C ASN A 609 -0.66 20.56 -8.73
N TYR A 610 0.12 19.64 -9.33
CA TYR A 610 1.42 20.00 -9.88
C TYR A 610 1.26 20.93 -11.09
N ASN A 611 1.63 22.19 -10.89
CA ASN A 611 1.60 23.24 -11.90
C ASN A 611 2.88 23.15 -12.76
N THR A 612 2.76 23.24 -14.09
CA THR A 612 3.88 23.21 -15.05
C THR A 612 4.16 24.56 -15.74
N SER A 613 3.59 25.65 -15.23
CA SER A 613 3.69 27.00 -15.85
C SER A 613 4.92 27.82 -15.45
N HIS A 614 5.68 27.41 -14.43
CA HIS A 614 6.96 28.02 -14.06
C HIS A 614 8.12 27.41 -14.87
N TYR A 615 9.27 28.07 -14.88
CA TYR A 615 10.45 27.56 -15.57
C TYR A 615 11.00 26.30 -14.85
N ASN A 616 11.10 26.40 -13.51
CA ASN A 616 11.54 25.37 -12.57
C ASN A 616 10.44 25.06 -11.52
N ASN A 617 9.39 24.37 -11.98
CA ASN A 617 8.18 24.07 -11.20
C ASN A 617 8.41 23.33 -9.86
N ASP A 618 9.48 22.56 -9.75
CA ASP A 618 9.79 21.81 -8.52
C ASP A 618 10.11 22.74 -7.33
N LEU A 619 10.51 24.00 -7.56
CA LEU A 619 10.71 25.01 -6.52
C LEU A 619 9.45 25.22 -5.65
N TRP A 620 8.25 25.08 -6.22
CA TRP A 620 6.97 25.25 -5.52
C TRP A 620 6.53 24.01 -4.72
N GLN A 621 7.27 22.91 -4.77
CA GLN A 621 6.84 21.62 -4.20
C GLN A 621 7.09 21.46 -2.69
N ILE A 622 7.48 22.52 -1.98
CA ILE A 622 7.81 22.50 -0.55
C ILE A 622 6.64 22.02 0.33
N PHE A 623 5.39 22.30 -0.04
CA PHE A 623 4.21 21.91 0.73
C PHE A 623 3.69 20.50 0.41
N GLU A 624 3.58 20.16 -0.88
CA GLU A 624 3.02 18.87 -1.31
C GLU A 624 4.01 17.71 -1.13
N ASN A 625 5.31 17.98 -1.30
CA ASN A 625 6.40 17.02 -1.32
C ASN A 625 7.62 17.48 -0.49
N PRO A 626 7.46 17.83 0.81
CA PRO A 626 8.51 18.48 1.62
C PRO A 626 9.81 17.68 1.73
N VAL A 627 9.74 16.33 1.72
CA VAL A 627 10.92 15.47 1.83
C VAL A 627 11.76 15.51 0.56
N ASP A 628 11.14 15.34 -0.61
CA ASP A 628 11.82 15.39 -1.91
C ASP A 628 12.28 16.82 -2.24
N TRP A 629 11.50 17.84 -1.86
CA TRP A 629 11.92 19.25 -1.94
C TRP A 629 13.18 19.48 -1.09
N LYS A 630 13.19 19.05 0.18
CA LYS A 630 14.35 19.16 1.07
C LYS A 630 15.57 18.41 0.52
N GLU A 631 15.41 17.18 0.04
CA GLU A 631 16.49 16.41 -0.58
C GLU A 631 17.06 17.08 -1.84
N THR A 632 16.29 17.96 -2.51
CA THR A 632 16.67 18.64 -3.77
C THR A 632 17.31 19.99 -3.51
N TYR A 633 16.70 20.78 -2.62
CA TYR A 633 16.97 22.21 -2.52
C TYR A 633 17.72 22.63 -1.25
N ILE A 634 17.68 21.83 -0.18
CA ILE A 634 18.42 22.13 1.04
C ILE A 634 19.82 21.51 0.97
N ASN A 635 20.81 22.24 1.49
CA ASN A 635 22.19 21.77 1.48
C ASN A 635 22.34 20.45 2.26
N PRO A 636 23.02 19.42 1.73
CA PRO A 636 23.20 18.15 2.46
C PRO A 636 23.88 18.29 3.84
N ASN A 637 24.66 19.35 4.06
CA ASN A 637 25.28 19.63 5.35
C ASN A 637 24.38 20.47 6.29
N TYR A 638 23.20 20.92 5.88
CA TYR A 638 22.29 21.72 6.72
C TYR A 638 22.01 21.05 8.08
N SER A 639 21.69 19.74 8.09
CA SER A 639 21.42 19.02 9.35
C SER A 639 22.62 19.04 10.32
N LYS A 640 23.85 19.11 9.81
CA LYS A 640 25.07 19.18 10.61
C LYS A 640 25.27 20.51 11.33
N ILE A 641 24.51 21.57 10.96
CA ILE A 641 24.43 22.82 11.75
C ILE A 641 24.11 22.50 13.20
N PHE A 642 23.19 21.56 13.44
CA PHE A 642 22.69 21.27 14.79
C PHE A 642 23.59 20.31 15.57
N THR A 643 24.36 19.44 14.90
CA THR A 643 25.20 18.40 15.53
C THR A 643 26.69 18.73 15.56
N ASP A 644 27.27 19.25 14.47
CA ASP A 644 28.73 19.22 14.22
C ASP A 644 29.39 20.61 14.34
N ASN A 645 28.65 21.60 14.83
CA ASN A 645 29.06 23.00 15.01
C ASN A 645 29.73 23.66 13.78
N ILE A 646 29.22 23.35 12.58
CA ILE A 646 29.73 23.90 11.30
C ILE A 646 29.30 25.36 11.02
N VAL A 647 28.69 26.04 11.99
CA VAL A 647 28.32 27.46 11.85
C VAL A 647 29.53 28.30 12.17
N GLU A 648 29.92 29.14 11.22
CA GLU A 648 31.02 30.08 11.39
C GLU A 648 30.50 31.44 11.86
N GLN A 649 31.36 32.23 12.51
CA GLN A 649 31.05 33.60 12.92
C GLN A 649 32.13 34.57 12.37
N PRO A 650 32.12 34.87 11.06
CA PRO A 650 33.18 35.67 10.41
C PRO A 650 33.31 37.09 10.95
N CYS A 651 32.23 37.69 11.45
CA CYS A 651 32.22 39.00 12.11
C CYS A 651 31.40 38.92 13.42
N PRO A 652 31.61 39.84 14.39
CA PRO A 652 30.81 39.88 15.63
C PRO A 652 29.30 39.88 15.32
N ASP A 653 28.57 38.95 15.94
CA ASP A 653 27.13 38.70 15.74
C ASP A 653 26.65 38.47 14.29
N VAL A 654 27.58 38.11 13.37
CA VAL A 654 27.27 37.67 12.01
C VAL A 654 27.60 36.18 11.88
N PHE A 655 26.56 35.35 11.78
CA PHE A 655 26.67 33.89 11.67
C PHE A 655 26.57 33.43 10.21
N TRP A 656 27.31 32.40 9.82
CA TRP A 656 27.41 31.94 8.43
C TRP A 656 27.31 30.42 8.34
N PHE A 657 26.35 29.91 7.55
CA PHE A 657 25.99 28.49 7.52
C PHE A 657 25.48 28.03 6.14
N PRO A 658 25.59 26.73 5.79
CA PRO A 658 25.04 26.20 4.54
C PRO A 658 23.51 26.07 4.62
N ILE A 659 22.78 26.51 3.59
CA ILE A 659 21.31 26.46 3.55
C ILE A 659 20.77 25.79 2.29
N PHE A 660 21.26 26.18 1.11
CA PHE A 660 20.77 25.69 -0.18
C PHE A 660 21.77 24.76 -0.87
N SER A 661 21.24 23.86 -1.70
CA SER A 661 22.01 23.10 -2.67
C SER A 661 22.42 24.00 -3.85
N ASP A 662 23.36 23.54 -4.68
CA ASP A 662 23.70 24.26 -5.91
C ASP A 662 22.48 24.34 -6.84
N THR A 663 21.70 23.26 -6.93
CA THR A 663 20.43 23.19 -7.69
C THR A 663 19.41 24.24 -7.27
N ALA A 664 19.20 24.46 -5.96
CA ALA A 664 18.30 25.52 -5.49
C ALA A 664 18.75 26.91 -5.92
N CYS A 665 20.07 27.14 -5.90
CA CYS A 665 20.64 28.42 -6.27
C CYS A 665 20.54 28.66 -7.78
N ASP A 666 20.87 27.65 -8.60
CA ASP A 666 20.78 27.74 -10.05
C ASP A 666 19.33 27.89 -10.52
N GLU A 667 18.42 27.02 -10.06
CA GLU A 667 17.02 27.04 -10.50
C GLU A 667 16.30 28.33 -10.08
N LEU A 668 16.63 28.91 -8.91
CA LEU A 668 16.10 30.20 -8.48
C LEU A 668 16.64 31.36 -9.31
N VAL A 669 17.92 31.34 -9.70
CA VAL A 669 18.49 32.37 -10.60
C VAL A 669 17.88 32.26 -12.00
N GLU A 670 17.70 31.05 -12.53
CA GLU A 670 17.04 30.81 -13.81
C GLU A 670 15.60 31.34 -13.82
N GLU A 671 14.81 31.10 -12.77
CA GLU A 671 13.43 31.59 -12.66
C GLU A 671 13.37 33.14 -12.60
N MET A 672 14.30 33.76 -11.87
CA MET A 672 14.40 35.23 -11.77
C MET A 672 14.82 35.87 -13.10
N GLU A 673 15.79 35.28 -13.81
CA GLU A 673 16.18 35.73 -15.16
C GLU A 673 15.07 35.48 -16.19
N HIS A 674 14.32 34.39 -16.07
CA HIS A 674 13.16 34.10 -16.92
C HIS A 674 12.04 35.14 -16.75
N PHE A 675 11.76 35.55 -15.51
CA PHE A 675 10.81 36.64 -15.24
C PHE A 675 11.33 37.99 -15.76
N GLY A 676 12.62 38.29 -15.56
CA GLY A 676 13.35 39.36 -16.25
C GLY A 676 13.00 40.82 -15.87
N GLN A 677 11.91 41.07 -15.12
CA GLN A 677 11.44 42.42 -14.76
C GLN A 677 12.17 43.01 -13.53
N TRP A 678 13.50 43.06 -13.60
CA TRP A 678 14.40 43.65 -12.61
C TRP A 678 14.16 45.16 -12.39
N SER A 679 14.19 45.64 -11.14
CA SER A 679 13.79 47.00 -10.75
C SER A 679 14.59 48.14 -11.41
N GLY A 680 15.87 47.90 -11.72
CA GLY A 680 16.83 48.90 -12.16
C GLY A 680 17.44 49.76 -11.03
N GLY A 681 17.28 49.38 -9.76
CA GLY A 681 17.92 50.06 -8.60
C GLY A 681 17.41 51.48 -8.35
N LYS A 682 16.11 51.72 -8.55
CA LYS A 682 15.50 53.07 -8.48
C LYS A 682 14.71 53.28 -7.19
N HIS A 683 14.81 54.49 -6.63
CA HIS A 683 14.08 54.88 -5.41
C HIS A 683 12.55 54.84 -5.51
N GLN A 684 12.00 54.91 -6.73
CA GLN A 684 10.56 54.75 -6.95
C GLN A 684 10.32 53.39 -7.59
N ASP A 685 9.57 52.55 -6.90
CA ASP A 685 9.17 51.23 -7.39
C ASP A 685 7.69 50.99 -7.10
N SER A 686 6.88 50.96 -8.16
CA SER A 686 5.44 50.69 -8.09
C SER A 686 5.10 49.22 -7.81
N ARG A 687 6.09 48.33 -7.81
CA ARG A 687 5.92 46.89 -7.54
C ARG A 687 5.84 46.58 -6.04
N ILE A 688 6.33 47.49 -5.17
CA ILE A 688 6.33 47.34 -3.71
C ILE A 688 5.24 48.17 -3.02
N SER A 689 4.77 47.68 -1.86
CA SER A 689 3.77 48.39 -1.06
C SER A 689 4.36 49.67 -0.45
N GLY A 690 3.87 50.83 -0.88
CA GLY A 690 4.37 52.15 -0.48
C GLY A 690 5.08 52.94 -1.58
N GLY A 691 5.46 52.30 -2.70
CA GLY A 691 5.93 52.99 -3.91
C GLY A 691 7.34 53.61 -3.85
N TYR A 692 8.02 53.54 -2.70
CA TYR A 692 9.30 54.20 -2.48
C TYR A 692 10.26 53.33 -1.65
N GLU A 693 11.49 53.18 -2.14
CA GLU A 693 12.53 52.40 -1.49
C GLU A 693 13.67 53.31 -0.99
N ASN A 694 13.94 53.25 0.31
CA ASN A 694 14.94 54.10 0.96
C ASN A 694 16.37 53.79 0.53
N VAL A 695 16.66 52.54 0.13
CA VAL A 695 18.00 52.05 -0.26
C VAL A 695 17.82 51.06 -1.41
N PRO A 696 17.68 51.54 -2.66
CA PRO A 696 17.14 50.71 -3.73
C PRO A 696 18.14 49.67 -4.24
N THR A 697 17.61 48.48 -4.53
CA THR A 697 18.34 47.36 -5.14
C THR A 697 17.75 46.98 -6.48
N ASP A 698 18.59 46.45 -7.38
CA ASP A 698 18.16 45.94 -8.69
C ASP A 698 17.66 44.50 -8.52
N ASP A 699 16.35 44.36 -8.31
CA ASP A 699 15.77 43.16 -7.70
C ASP A 699 14.43 42.70 -8.30
N ILE A 700 14.04 41.49 -7.86
CA ILE A 700 12.73 40.88 -8.03
C ILE A 700 12.31 40.30 -6.66
N HIS A 701 11.12 40.67 -6.19
CA HIS A 701 10.52 40.11 -4.98
C HIS A 701 9.89 38.74 -5.24
N MET A 702 9.96 37.83 -4.26
CA MET A 702 9.36 36.48 -4.36
C MET A 702 7.86 36.53 -4.69
N LYS A 703 7.16 37.57 -4.22
CA LYS A 703 5.74 37.81 -4.50
C LYS A 703 5.44 38.10 -5.98
N GLN A 704 6.39 38.66 -6.73
CA GLN A 704 6.20 38.97 -8.16
C GLN A 704 6.17 37.70 -9.03
N ILE A 705 6.87 36.64 -8.61
CA ILE A 705 6.87 35.33 -9.25
C ILE A 705 5.91 34.33 -8.57
N GLY A 706 5.24 34.72 -7.48
CA GLY A 706 4.32 33.87 -6.73
C GLY A 706 4.98 32.80 -5.85
N LEU A 707 6.20 33.03 -5.36
CA LEU A 707 6.97 32.14 -4.47
C LEU A 707 6.95 32.62 -3.00
N ASP A 708 6.11 33.59 -2.63
CA ASP A 708 6.18 34.22 -1.30
C ASP A 708 5.69 33.31 -0.16
N ASN A 709 4.71 32.44 -0.41
CA ASN A 709 4.21 31.50 0.60
C ASN A 709 5.24 30.39 0.88
N GLU A 710 5.82 29.85 -0.19
CA GLU A 710 6.85 28.83 -0.21
C GLU A 710 8.11 29.33 0.49
N TRP A 711 8.52 30.57 0.18
CA TRP A 711 9.67 31.22 0.81
C TRP A 711 9.44 31.50 2.31
N LEU A 712 8.24 31.94 2.70
CA LEU A 712 7.88 32.10 4.11
C LEU A 712 7.86 30.76 4.86
N HIS A 713 7.44 29.67 4.22
CA HIS A 713 7.54 28.33 4.80
C HIS A 713 9.00 27.88 4.93
N PHE A 714 9.84 28.12 3.91
CA PHE A 714 11.28 27.90 3.98
C PHE A 714 11.94 28.65 5.15
N ILE A 715 11.60 29.92 5.39
CA ILE A 715 12.09 30.68 6.55
C ILE A 715 11.68 30.00 7.87
N ARG A 716 10.43 29.55 8.00
CA ARG A 716 9.92 28.89 9.21
C ARG A 716 10.58 27.54 9.47
N GLU A 717 10.75 26.70 8.45
CA GLU A 717 11.27 25.34 8.61
C GLU A 717 12.80 25.29 8.69
N PHE A 718 13.52 26.18 7.98
CA PHE A 718 14.97 26.07 7.82
C PHE A 718 15.77 27.25 8.39
N ILE A 719 15.19 28.45 8.53
CA ILE A 719 15.93 29.61 9.07
C ILE A 719 15.63 29.81 10.56
N ALA A 720 14.36 29.70 10.97
CA ALA A 720 13.97 29.89 12.38
C ALA A 720 14.70 28.94 13.36
N PRO A 721 14.91 27.64 13.07
CA PRO A 721 15.67 26.76 13.96
C PRO A 721 17.16 27.16 14.08
N VAL A 722 17.77 27.64 12.99
CA VAL A 722 19.16 28.15 13.02
C VAL A 722 19.23 29.43 13.85
N THR A 723 18.27 30.33 13.68
CA THR A 723 18.16 31.59 14.46
C THR A 723 18.10 31.30 15.96
N LEU A 724 17.25 30.36 16.38
CA LEU A 724 17.13 29.93 17.79
C LEU A 724 18.43 29.31 18.34
N LYS A 725 19.21 28.63 17.49
CA LYS A 725 20.52 28.08 17.87
C LYS A 725 21.58 29.16 18.08
N VAL A 726 21.66 30.15 17.17
CA VAL A 726 22.75 31.15 17.21
C VAL A 726 22.45 32.36 18.10
N PHE A 727 21.17 32.74 18.22
CA PHE A 727 20.69 33.79 19.12
C PHE A 727 19.88 33.16 20.27
N ALA A 728 20.58 32.53 21.21
CA ALA A 728 19.95 31.84 22.34
C ALA A 728 19.00 32.76 23.13
N GLY A 729 17.73 32.35 23.24
CA GLY A 729 16.65 33.12 23.88
C GLY A 729 15.82 33.99 22.93
N TYR A 730 16.21 34.12 21.65
CA TYR A 730 15.37 34.76 20.63
C TYR A 730 14.47 33.72 19.94
N TYR A 731 13.18 34.03 19.83
CA TYR A 731 12.17 33.18 19.19
C TYR A 731 11.50 33.94 18.05
N THR A 732 11.67 33.46 16.82
CA THR A 732 11.02 34.02 15.62
C THR A 732 9.83 33.18 15.17
N LYS A 733 8.85 33.82 14.52
CA LYS A 733 7.77 33.14 13.78
C LYS A 733 8.06 33.04 12.28
N GLY A 734 9.27 33.43 11.84
CA GLY A 734 9.66 33.41 10.44
C GLY A 734 8.78 34.31 9.57
N PHE A 735 8.49 35.53 10.03
CA PHE A 735 7.70 36.49 9.27
C PHE A 735 8.61 37.50 8.58
N ALA A 736 8.46 37.66 7.27
CA ALA A 736 9.25 38.60 6.48
C ALA A 736 8.37 39.25 5.40
N LEU A 737 8.28 40.58 5.41
CA LEU A 737 7.53 41.34 4.41
C LEU A 737 8.31 41.54 3.10
N LEU A 738 9.64 41.55 3.19
CA LEU A 738 10.55 41.82 2.09
C LEU A 738 11.45 40.61 1.88
N ASN A 739 11.10 39.81 0.87
CA ASN A 739 11.85 38.65 0.39
C ASN A 739 12.12 38.87 -1.11
N PHE A 740 13.39 38.92 -1.51
CA PHE A 740 13.77 39.33 -2.86
C PHE A 740 15.15 38.77 -3.26
N VAL A 741 15.37 38.65 -4.57
CA VAL A 741 16.70 38.37 -5.14
C VAL A 741 17.24 39.67 -5.72
N VAL A 742 18.48 40.00 -5.38
CA VAL A 742 19.22 41.17 -5.89
C VAL A 742 20.24 40.71 -6.94
N LYS A 743 20.31 41.46 -8.04
CA LYS A 743 21.29 41.32 -9.11
C LYS A 743 22.26 42.49 -9.09
N TYR A 744 23.54 42.22 -8.85
CA TYR A 744 24.59 43.23 -9.06
C TYR A 744 25.28 42.97 -10.41
N SER A 745 25.40 44.00 -11.25
CA SER A 745 26.25 44.00 -12.45
C SER A 745 27.06 45.31 -12.55
N PRO A 746 28.26 45.32 -13.16
CA PRO A 746 29.08 46.52 -13.31
C PRO A 746 28.36 47.69 -14.00
N ASP A 747 27.48 47.35 -14.97
CA ASP A 747 26.81 48.32 -15.85
C ASP A 747 25.47 48.85 -15.33
N ARG A 748 24.87 48.21 -14.30
CA ARG A 748 23.60 48.64 -13.68
C ARG A 748 23.84 49.09 -12.25
N GLN A 749 23.86 48.15 -11.30
CA GLN A 749 24.12 48.40 -9.90
C GLN A 749 25.29 47.54 -9.44
N ARG A 750 26.46 48.15 -9.25
CA ARG A 750 27.69 47.42 -8.87
C ARG A 750 27.92 47.29 -7.36
N SER A 751 27.21 48.07 -6.54
CA SER A 751 27.44 48.21 -5.09
C SER A 751 26.18 48.69 -4.36
N LEU A 752 26.14 48.55 -3.04
CA LEU A 752 25.07 49.07 -2.19
C LEU A 752 25.65 49.95 -1.07
N ARG A 753 25.12 51.17 -0.91
CA ARG A 753 25.63 52.16 0.05
C ARG A 753 25.47 51.71 1.52
N PRO A 754 26.23 52.27 2.47
CA PRO A 754 26.01 52.06 3.90
C PRO A 754 24.55 52.24 4.34
N HIS A 755 23.97 51.24 4.98
CA HIS A 755 22.58 51.26 5.46
C HIS A 755 22.32 50.30 6.63
N HIS A 756 21.10 50.39 7.17
CA HIS A 756 20.49 49.43 8.08
C HIS A 756 19.26 48.81 7.40
N ASP A 757 18.97 47.57 7.73
CA ASP A 757 17.77 46.89 7.24
C ASP A 757 16.56 47.22 8.13
N SER A 758 15.37 47.20 7.54
CA SER A 758 14.13 47.24 8.32
C SER A 758 13.73 45.83 8.77
N SER A 759 14.61 45.18 9.53
CA SER A 759 14.44 43.85 10.10
C SER A 759 14.91 43.82 11.55
N THR A 760 14.46 42.82 12.32
CA THR A 760 15.17 42.46 13.56
C THR A 760 16.46 41.74 13.19
N PHE A 761 16.39 40.78 12.26
CA PHE A 761 17.55 40.16 11.65
C PHE A 761 17.34 39.92 10.14
N THR A 762 18.44 39.95 9.40
CA THR A 762 18.48 39.73 7.96
C THR A 762 19.22 38.43 7.67
N ILE A 763 18.75 37.69 6.67
CA ILE A 763 19.51 36.64 6.01
C ILE A 763 19.92 37.09 4.60
N ASN A 764 21.12 36.69 4.19
CA ASN A 764 21.66 36.98 2.87
C ASN A 764 22.33 35.70 2.34
N ILE A 765 21.75 35.11 1.29
CA ILE A 765 22.14 33.83 0.70
C ILE A 765 22.83 34.09 -0.63
N ALA A 766 24.05 33.59 -0.82
CA ALA A 766 24.74 33.69 -2.09
C ALA A 766 24.25 32.63 -3.08
N LEU A 767 23.79 33.04 -4.25
CA LEU A 767 23.21 32.15 -5.27
C LEU A 767 24.22 31.75 -6.36
N ASN A 768 25.33 32.46 -6.49
CA ASN A 768 26.39 32.11 -7.42
C ASN A 768 27.79 32.35 -6.81
N LYS A 769 28.85 31.92 -7.52
CA LYS A 769 30.19 31.80 -6.98
C LYS A 769 31.07 33.01 -7.31
N VAL A 770 31.78 33.49 -6.29
CA VAL A 770 32.92 34.40 -6.49
C VAL A 770 34.05 33.68 -7.24
N GLY A 771 34.73 34.39 -8.15
CA GLY A 771 35.84 33.88 -8.96
C GLY A 771 35.42 33.15 -10.23
N GLU A 772 34.29 32.43 -10.23
CA GLU A 772 33.69 31.81 -11.42
C GLU A 772 32.69 32.76 -12.11
N ASP A 773 31.67 33.22 -11.40
CA ASP A 773 30.55 33.98 -11.98
C ASP A 773 30.70 35.52 -11.86
N PHE A 774 31.45 35.97 -10.85
CA PHE A 774 31.75 37.40 -10.61
C PHE A 774 33.08 37.62 -9.87
N GLN A 775 33.60 38.84 -9.95
CA GLN A 775 34.81 39.28 -9.24
C GLN A 775 34.51 40.48 -8.34
N GLY A 776 35.20 40.58 -7.19
CA GLY A 776 34.90 41.57 -6.16
C GLY A 776 33.57 41.28 -5.45
N GLY A 777 32.95 42.30 -4.88
CA GLY A 777 31.72 42.15 -4.10
C GLY A 777 31.96 41.72 -2.65
N GLY A 778 30.90 41.16 -2.03
CA GLY A 778 30.86 40.84 -0.60
C GLY A 778 29.91 41.72 0.20
N CYS A 779 30.10 41.75 1.52
CA CYS A 779 29.40 42.63 2.46
C CYS A 779 30.39 43.11 3.53
N LYS A 780 30.36 44.40 3.88
CA LYS A 780 31.24 44.97 4.91
C LYS A 780 30.43 45.61 6.05
N PHE A 781 30.69 45.17 7.27
CA PHE A 781 30.09 45.67 8.51
C PHE A 781 30.97 46.78 9.11
N LEU A 782 30.54 48.02 8.94
CA LEU A 782 31.35 49.22 9.15
C LEU A 782 31.76 49.40 10.62
N ARG A 783 30.85 49.13 11.56
CA ARG A 783 31.12 49.24 13.02
C ARG A 783 32.21 48.29 13.52
N TYR A 784 32.49 47.21 12.78
CA TYR A 784 33.48 46.19 13.17
C TYR A 784 34.70 46.17 12.23
N ASN A 785 34.71 47.00 11.18
CA ASN A 785 35.67 46.95 10.07
C ASN A 785 35.92 45.53 9.55
N CYS A 786 34.84 44.74 9.42
CA CYS A 786 34.88 43.33 9.06
C CYS A 786 34.12 43.09 7.75
N SER A 787 34.69 42.27 6.85
CA SER A 787 34.17 42.01 5.51
C SER A 787 33.98 40.52 5.26
N ILE A 788 32.89 40.16 4.57
CA ILE A 788 32.68 38.83 3.96
C ILE A 788 32.88 39.00 2.45
N GLU A 789 34.13 38.82 1.99
CA GLU A 789 34.54 39.11 0.59
C GLU A 789 34.43 37.88 -0.33
N SER A 790 34.44 36.67 0.22
CA SER A 790 34.34 35.41 -0.54
C SER A 790 33.09 34.61 -0.15
N PRO A 791 31.88 35.08 -0.48
CA PRO A 791 30.65 34.35 -0.18
C PRO A 791 30.61 33.01 -0.93
N ARG A 792 30.11 31.97 -0.24
CA ARG A 792 30.01 30.58 -0.72
C ARG A 792 28.61 30.36 -1.27
N LYS A 793 28.50 29.86 -2.51
CA LYS A 793 27.20 29.50 -3.12
C LYS A 793 26.42 28.55 -2.19
N GLY A 794 25.13 28.81 -2.02
CA GLY A 794 24.25 28.06 -1.13
C GLY A 794 24.45 28.30 0.38
N TRP A 795 25.34 29.20 0.80
CA TRP A 795 25.49 29.60 2.20
C TRP A 795 24.76 30.90 2.50
N SER A 796 24.15 30.98 3.69
CA SER A 796 23.50 32.17 4.23
C SER A 796 24.33 32.78 5.35
N PHE A 797 24.60 34.08 5.29
CA PHE A 797 25.00 34.83 6.47
C PHE A 797 23.79 35.56 7.09
N MET A 798 23.74 35.57 8.42
CA MET A 798 22.65 36.07 9.25
C MET A 798 23.19 37.09 10.25
N HIS A 799 22.57 38.26 10.33
CA HIS A 799 22.97 39.35 11.24
C HIS A 799 21.75 40.18 11.69
N PRO A 800 21.83 40.88 12.83
CA PRO A 800 20.84 41.90 13.19
C PRO A 800 20.71 42.97 12.09
N GLY A 801 19.49 43.46 11.81
CA GLY A 801 19.28 44.48 10.77
C GLY A 801 19.48 45.93 11.26
N ARG A 802 18.99 46.19 12.47
CA ARG A 802 18.92 47.53 13.09
C ARG A 802 20.08 47.80 14.05
N LEU A 803 20.37 49.09 14.26
CA LEU A 803 21.26 49.69 15.27
C LEU A 803 22.76 49.31 15.19
N THR A 804 23.10 48.03 15.19
CA THR A 804 24.47 47.54 15.43
C THR A 804 25.22 47.12 14.17
N HIS A 805 24.53 46.80 13.08
CA HIS A 805 25.14 46.25 11.86
C HIS A 805 24.92 47.17 10.66
N LEU A 806 25.40 48.42 10.77
CA LEU A 806 25.49 49.32 9.63
C LEU A 806 26.47 48.70 8.62
N HIS A 807 25.99 48.39 7.43
CA HIS A 807 26.75 47.59 6.46
C HIS A 807 26.61 48.13 5.03
N GLU A 808 27.55 47.77 4.17
CA GLU A 808 27.59 48.14 2.76
C GLU A 808 27.83 46.93 1.84
N GLY A 809 27.22 46.94 0.66
CA GLY A 809 27.47 45.96 -0.39
C GLY A 809 28.68 46.39 -1.19
N LEU A 810 29.81 45.72 -0.96
CA LEU A 810 31.09 46.00 -1.62
C LEU A 810 30.95 45.96 -3.16
N PRO A 811 31.73 46.77 -3.90
CA PRO A 811 31.63 46.85 -5.35
C PRO A 811 32.09 45.56 -6.02
N ILE A 812 31.27 45.03 -6.93
CA ILE A 812 31.74 44.05 -7.91
C ILE A 812 32.53 44.73 -9.03
N LEU A 813 33.48 43.98 -9.60
CA LEU A 813 34.44 44.45 -10.60
C LEU A 813 34.14 43.87 -11.99
N ASN A 814 33.63 42.64 -12.04
CA ASN A 814 33.32 41.91 -13.29
C ASN A 814 32.26 40.82 -13.02
N GLY A 815 31.59 40.35 -14.07
CA GLY A 815 30.56 39.31 -14.01
C GLY A 815 29.24 39.80 -13.42
N THR A 816 28.41 38.89 -12.92
CA THR A 816 27.11 39.22 -12.28
C THR A 816 26.98 38.46 -10.97
N ARG A 817 26.58 39.13 -9.90
CA ARG A 817 26.39 38.52 -8.57
C ARG A 817 24.91 38.47 -8.21
N TYR A 818 24.44 37.29 -7.81
CA TYR A 818 23.07 37.11 -7.32
C TYR A 818 23.06 36.74 -5.82
N ILE A 819 22.17 37.38 -5.06
CA ILE A 819 21.92 37.06 -3.65
C ILE A 819 20.40 37.02 -3.39
N ALA A 820 19.94 36.10 -2.55
CA ALA A 820 18.59 36.14 -1.99
C ALA A 820 18.65 36.78 -0.58
N VAL A 821 17.80 37.77 -0.34
CA VAL A 821 17.75 38.55 0.89
C VAL A 821 16.37 38.42 1.52
N SER A 822 16.30 38.38 2.85
CA SER A 822 15.02 38.44 3.58
C SER A 822 15.15 39.22 4.86
N PHE A 823 14.26 40.20 5.03
CA PHE A 823 14.17 41.05 6.22
C PHE A 823 13.13 40.45 7.17
N ILE A 824 13.62 39.75 8.20
CA ILE A 824 12.82 38.91 9.09
C ILE A 824 12.51 39.65 10.41
N ASP A 825 11.29 39.45 10.89
CA ASP A 825 10.67 40.13 12.02
C ASP A 825 10.86 41.67 11.95
N PRO A 826 10.30 42.33 10.90
CA PRO A 826 10.42 43.78 10.66
C PRO A 826 9.69 44.66 11.68
#